data_AF-A0A820ZM13-F1
#
_entry.id   AF-A0A820ZM13-F1
#
_cell.length_a   1.000
_cell.length_b   1.000
_cell.length_c   1.000
_cell.angle_alpha   90.00
_cell.angle_beta   90.00
_cell.angle_gamma   90.00
#
_symmetry.space_group_name_H-M   'P 1'
#
loop_
_entity.id
_entity.type
_entity.pdbx_description
1 polymer ?
#
loop_
_entity_poly.entity_id
_entity_poly.type
_entity_poly.pdbx_seq_one_letter_code
_entity_poly.pdbx_strand_id
1 'polypeptide(L)'
;MQKYVTRAHTACTDAYLTPCLKRYIDTFTNAFEKDKLNELNVLFMQSDGGLTPVEKFSGSRAILSGPAGSLVVFFSYLNINCLFKKKPKPIGGVIGYSVTSYIDSQPVIGFDMGGTSTDVSRFDGSLEHVLESTIASVTIQAPQLDINTVAAGGGSTLSFRSGLFRVGPESAGAQPGPACYKKGGPLTVTDANLILGRLIAEHFPALFGPNGNEPLDSEASLTKFKELATTINSFLKENQKKTLSIEEIALGFIHVANESMSRPIRALTEGKGFDIRDHVLACFGGAGGQHACAIARALGMKTVYITRFAGVLSALGLALADVVHEMQEPSGRIINVDNWSNILDRLKYLSTYGTDELVQQGYDRKSIIVEKYLNLRYEGTDCALMCTSNEDKAESFTDVFLKKYKEQFGFIIPDRPIIVDDIRIRALAKSAMNINRKIDNRSKDKPFKELKKVKCYFEQGFVETPVYLIEELYANDHISGPAIIIDPSCTIVVESNCEATVTDCGDIRIAIKHVKEDTDSTELDLIRLSIFQNRFMSIAEQCGRVLQLTAISTNIKERLDFSCAVFGPDGGLVANAPHIPVHLGAMQEAVQYQMRTIGKDLRDGDVILSNHPSAGGSHLPDLTVITPVFHECDKEKPVFFVASRGHHADIGGLTPGSMPPNSTSLLQEGAQFLSFKIVEQGQFKEK
;
A
#
# COMPACT_ATOMS: atom_id res chain seq x y z
N MET A 1 -22.33 -15.74 5.14
CA MET A 1 -22.33 -16.83 4.14
C MET A 1 -20.93 -16.82 3.53
N GLN A 2 -20.14 -17.89 3.62
CA GLN A 2 -18.77 -17.87 3.10
C GLN A 2 -18.79 -17.65 1.57
N LYS A 3 -18.03 -16.69 1.07
CA LYS A 3 -17.93 -16.37 -0.37
C LYS A 3 -17.37 -17.56 -1.15
N TYR A 4 -18.23 -18.32 -1.83
CA TYR A 4 -17.83 -19.53 -2.57
C TYR A 4 -16.88 -19.22 -3.73
N VAL A 5 -17.07 -18.10 -4.42
CA VAL A 5 -16.26 -17.70 -5.58
C VAL A 5 -14.82 -17.38 -5.19
N THR A 6 -14.60 -16.59 -4.14
CA THR A 6 -13.25 -16.25 -3.66
C THR A 6 -12.51 -17.47 -3.12
N ARG A 7 -13.23 -18.38 -2.44
CA ARG A 7 -12.67 -19.67 -2.01
C ARG A 7 -12.29 -20.55 -3.21
N ALA A 8 -13.12 -20.59 -4.25
CA ALA A 8 -12.81 -21.31 -5.48
C ALA A 8 -11.58 -20.71 -6.18
N HIS A 9 -11.47 -19.38 -6.29
CA HIS A 9 -10.27 -18.71 -6.80
C HIS A 9 -9.02 -19.08 -6.02
N THR A 10 -9.11 -19.08 -4.68
CA THR A 10 -8.00 -19.45 -3.79
C THR A 10 -7.58 -20.90 -4.00
N ALA A 11 -8.54 -21.83 -4.05
CA ALA A 11 -8.29 -23.24 -4.28
C ALA A 11 -7.68 -23.52 -5.67
N CYS A 12 -8.18 -22.85 -6.71
CA CYS A 12 -7.63 -22.92 -8.06
C CYS A 12 -6.20 -22.37 -8.12
N THR A 13 -5.94 -21.25 -7.45
CA THR A 13 -4.61 -20.63 -7.36
C THR A 13 -3.62 -21.57 -6.66
N ASP A 14 -4.03 -22.16 -5.53
CA ASP A 14 -3.20 -23.12 -4.80
C ASP A 14 -2.92 -24.37 -5.65
N ALA A 15 -3.95 -24.94 -6.30
CA ALA A 15 -3.79 -26.09 -7.19
C ALA A 15 -2.89 -25.81 -8.40
N TYR A 16 -2.90 -24.58 -8.91
CA TYR A 16 -2.05 -24.16 -10.02
C TYR A 16 -0.59 -23.97 -9.62
N LEU A 17 -0.34 -23.35 -8.46
CA LEU A 17 1.01 -22.97 -8.02
C LEU A 17 1.73 -24.09 -7.25
N THR A 18 1.02 -24.87 -6.45
CA THR A 18 1.60 -25.91 -5.57
C THR A 18 2.46 -26.92 -6.34
N PRO A 19 2.09 -27.44 -7.53
CA PRO A 19 2.97 -28.33 -8.31
C PRO A 19 4.27 -27.68 -8.79
N CYS A 20 4.24 -26.39 -9.12
CA CYS A 20 5.43 -25.62 -9.49
C CYS A 20 6.36 -25.44 -8.29
N LEU A 21 5.79 -25.10 -7.13
CA LEU A 21 6.54 -24.99 -5.88
C LEU A 21 7.14 -26.31 -5.43
N LYS A 22 6.39 -27.42 -5.50
CA LYS A 22 6.90 -28.74 -5.15
C LYS A 22 8.12 -29.13 -6.00
N ARG A 23 8.08 -28.90 -7.32
CA ARG A 23 9.26 -29.14 -8.18
C ARG A 23 10.47 -28.30 -7.77
N TYR A 24 10.24 -27.04 -7.41
CA TYR A 24 11.31 -26.17 -6.91
C TYR A 24 11.88 -26.67 -5.58
N ILE A 25 11.00 -27.00 -4.63
CA ILE A 25 11.35 -27.58 -3.33
C ILE A 25 12.13 -28.87 -3.50
N ASP A 26 11.66 -29.79 -4.33
CA ASP A 26 12.32 -31.07 -4.59
C ASP A 26 13.71 -30.85 -5.18
N THR A 27 13.86 -29.88 -6.09
CA THR A 27 15.18 -29.53 -6.65
C THR A 27 16.09 -28.95 -5.57
N PHE A 28 15.56 -28.09 -4.70
CA PHE A 28 16.30 -27.48 -3.60
C PHE A 28 16.71 -28.51 -2.54
N THR A 29 15.80 -29.37 -2.09
CA THR A 29 16.08 -30.39 -1.07
C THR A 29 17.02 -31.47 -1.60
N ASN A 30 16.91 -31.87 -2.87
CA ASN A 30 17.85 -32.82 -3.49
C ASN A 30 19.30 -32.30 -3.57
N ALA A 31 19.53 -30.98 -3.40
CA ALA A 31 20.88 -30.42 -3.34
C ALA A 31 21.57 -30.65 -1.98
N PHE A 32 20.84 -31.08 -0.95
CA PHE A 32 21.39 -31.40 0.37
C PHE A 32 21.73 -32.89 0.48
N GLU A 33 22.74 -33.22 1.30
CA GLU A 33 23.05 -34.62 1.65
C GLU A 33 21.86 -35.25 2.39
N LYS A 34 21.35 -36.39 1.90
CA LYS A 34 20.12 -37.03 2.41
C LYS A 34 20.11 -37.28 3.91
N ASP A 35 21.26 -37.62 4.49
CA ASP A 35 21.38 -37.93 5.91
C ASP A 35 21.32 -36.70 6.82
N LYS A 36 21.63 -35.50 6.28
CA LYS A 36 21.61 -34.22 7.03
C LYS A 36 20.26 -33.51 6.97
N LEU A 37 19.42 -33.81 5.97
CA LEU A 37 18.10 -33.18 5.82
C LEU A 37 17.16 -33.52 6.98
N ASN A 38 17.22 -34.75 7.50
CA ASN A 38 16.38 -35.18 8.63
C ASN A 38 16.81 -34.54 9.97
N GLU A 39 18.01 -33.99 10.04
CA GLU A 39 18.54 -33.28 11.22
C GLU A 39 18.30 -31.77 11.14
N LEU A 40 17.87 -31.25 9.98
CA LEU A 40 17.68 -29.82 9.73
C LEU A 40 16.19 -29.47 9.64
N ASN A 41 15.77 -28.46 10.41
CA ASN A 41 14.42 -27.91 10.27
C ASN A 41 14.39 -26.91 9.10
N VAL A 42 14.03 -27.38 7.91
CA VAL A 42 13.95 -26.54 6.70
C VAL A 42 12.61 -25.80 6.68
N LEU A 43 12.70 -24.47 6.81
CA LEU A 43 11.54 -23.59 6.90
C LEU A 43 11.42 -22.67 5.68
N PHE A 44 10.19 -22.36 5.29
CA PHE A 44 9.84 -21.45 4.21
C PHE A 44 8.99 -20.29 4.73
N MET A 45 9.23 -19.09 4.21
CA MET A 45 8.41 -17.90 4.50
C MET A 45 7.05 -17.98 3.83
N GLN A 46 6.01 -17.63 4.57
CA GLN A 46 4.65 -17.50 4.09
C GLN A 46 4.27 -16.03 3.84
N SER A 47 3.20 -15.81 3.09
CA SER A 47 2.62 -14.49 2.77
C SER A 47 2.25 -13.65 3.99
N ASP A 48 2.07 -14.27 5.15
CA ASP A 48 1.68 -13.64 6.40
C ASP A 48 2.90 -13.22 7.27
N GLY A 49 4.12 -13.44 6.77
CA GLY A 49 5.38 -13.16 7.46
C GLY A 49 5.86 -14.27 8.40
N GLY A 50 5.15 -15.40 8.48
CA GLY A 50 5.53 -16.53 9.31
C GLY A 50 6.40 -17.56 8.59
N LEU A 51 7.21 -18.29 9.33
CA LEU A 51 7.90 -19.48 8.82
C LEU A 51 7.07 -20.74 9.03
N THR A 52 7.05 -21.62 8.02
CA THR A 52 6.42 -22.95 8.08
C THR A 52 7.39 -24.04 7.61
N PRO A 53 7.25 -25.28 8.12
CA PRO A 53 7.91 -26.44 7.53
C PRO A 53 7.53 -26.67 6.07
N VAL A 54 8.46 -27.22 5.30
CA VAL A 54 8.34 -27.48 3.85
C VAL A 54 7.11 -28.32 3.50
N GLU A 55 6.73 -29.28 4.35
CA GLU A 55 5.60 -30.19 4.12
C GLU A 55 4.25 -29.46 4.17
N LYS A 56 4.20 -28.33 4.88
CA LYS A 56 3.00 -27.50 5.08
C LYS A 56 2.98 -26.27 4.16
N PHE A 57 3.99 -26.08 3.31
CA PHE A 57 4.08 -24.95 2.39
C PHE A 57 3.20 -25.16 1.14
N SER A 58 2.40 -24.16 0.79
CA SER A 58 1.43 -24.25 -0.32
C SER A 58 1.42 -23.01 -1.20
N GLY A 59 0.88 -23.14 -2.41
CA GLY A 59 0.83 -22.09 -3.44
C GLY A 59 0.20 -20.78 -2.98
N SER A 60 -1.00 -20.86 -2.40
CA SER A 60 -1.75 -19.68 -1.93
C SER A 60 -1.04 -18.92 -0.81
N ARG A 61 -0.22 -19.61 -0.01
CA ARG A 61 0.56 -19.05 1.10
C ARG A 61 1.99 -18.66 0.72
N ALA A 62 2.41 -18.91 -0.52
CA ALA A 62 3.74 -18.57 -1.01
C ALA A 62 3.79 -17.20 -1.72
N ILE A 63 2.63 -16.66 -2.09
CA ILE A 63 2.53 -15.42 -2.87
C ILE A 63 3.01 -14.25 -2.01
N LEU A 64 3.94 -13.44 -2.52
CA LEU A 64 4.56 -12.33 -1.78
C LEU A 64 5.32 -12.74 -0.51
N SER A 65 5.75 -14.00 -0.37
CA SER A 65 6.54 -14.44 0.78
C SER A 65 7.89 -13.71 0.92
N GLY A 66 8.56 -13.41 -0.19
CA GLY A 66 9.82 -12.63 -0.19
C GLY A 66 9.65 -11.24 0.44
N PRO A 67 8.75 -10.40 -0.12
CA PRO A 67 8.42 -9.10 0.47
C PRO A 67 7.94 -9.20 1.92
N ALA A 68 7.15 -10.21 2.27
CA ALA A 68 6.72 -10.44 3.65
C ALA A 68 7.91 -10.61 4.61
N GLY A 69 8.96 -11.35 4.20
CA GLY A 69 10.20 -11.46 4.96
C GLY A 69 10.93 -10.13 5.13
N SER A 70 11.05 -9.31 4.06
CA SER A 70 11.65 -7.97 4.15
C SER A 70 10.95 -7.12 5.22
N LEU A 71 9.62 -7.17 5.27
CA LEU A 71 8.82 -6.41 6.21
C LEU A 71 9.00 -6.87 7.65
N VAL A 72 8.94 -8.18 7.90
CA VAL A 72 9.14 -8.75 9.24
C VAL A 72 10.46 -8.30 9.84
N VAL A 73 11.53 -8.31 9.04
CA VAL A 73 12.82 -7.78 9.49
C VAL A 73 12.84 -6.29 9.63
N PHE A 74 12.33 -5.55 8.67
CA PHE A 74 12.45 -4.10 8.70
C PHE A 74 11.85 -3.53 10.01
N PHE A 75 10.71 -4.08 10.44
CA PHE A 75 10.04 -3.66 11.67
C PHE A 75 10.69 -4.23 12.92
N SER A 76 11.10 -5.50 12.93
CA SER A 76 11.87 -6.07 14.05
C SER A 76 13.20 -5.33 14.24
N TYR A 77 13.89 -4.99 13.15
CA TYR A 77 15.17 -4.29 13.14
C TYR A 77 15.05 -2.84 13.63
N LEU A 78 14.03 -2.09 13.18
CA LEU A 78 13.71 -0.75 13.70
C LEU A 78 13.36 -0.77 15.20
N ASN A 79 12.58 -1.76 15.64
CA ASN A 79 12.23 -1.95 17.05
C ASN A 79 13.47 -2.22 17.94
N ILE A 80 14.49 -2.89 17.40
CA ILE A 80 15.68 -3.34 18.15
C ILE A 80 16.82 -2.29 18.13
N ASN A 81 17.02 -1.54 17.03
CA ASN A 81 18.23 -0.74 16.79
C ASN A 81 18.17 0.76 17.12
N CYS A 82 17.16 1.25 17.85
CA CYS A 82 17.13 2.63 18.37
C CYS A 82 17.16 3.77 17.32
N LEU A 83 16.05 4.49 17.21
CA LEU A 83 16.10 5.93 16.92
C LEU A 83 15.54 6.81 18.06
N PHE A 84 15.09 6.27 19.21
CA PHE A 84 14.34 7.08 20.22
C PHE A 84 14.81 6.94 21.67
N LYS A 85 15.07 8.09 22.31
CA LYS A 85 15.52 8.23 23.70
C LYS A 85 14.40 8.27 24.76
N LYS A 86 13.11 8.17 24.39
CA LYS A 86 12.00 8.25 25.36
C LYS A 86 11.44 6.86 25.67
N LYS A 87 11.45 6.48 26.96
CA LYS A 87 10.78 5.27 27.50
C LYS A 87 9.25 5.37 27.41
N PRO A 88 8.55 4.39 26.81
CA PRO A 88 7.08 4.34 26.80
C PRO A 88 6.44 3.09 27.45
N LYS A 89 5.12 3.17 27.64
CA LYS A 89 4.17 2.27 28.33
C LYS A 89 3.80 1.00 27.51
N PRO A 90 3.35 -0.10 28.17
CA PRO A 90 3.02 -1.35 27.50
C PRO A 90 1.67 -1.32 26.78
N ILE A 91 1.67 -1.70 25.50
CA ILE A 91 0.47 -2.04 24.71
C ILE A 91 0.77 -3.39 24.03
N GLY A 92 -0.11 -4.36 24.24
CA GLY A 92 0.02 -5.74 23.74
C GLY A 92 -0.53 -5.91 22.32
N GLY A 93 0.16 -6.74 21.53
CA GLY A 93 -0.23 -7.18 20.19
C GLY A 93 0.88 -7.02 19.16
N VAL A 94 1.22 -8.10 18.45
CA VAL A 94 2.05 -8.21 17.24
C VAL A 94 3.56 -8.45 17.44
N ILE A 95 3.95 -9.70 17.16
CA ILE A 95 5.25 -10.22 16.68
C ILE A 95 6.50 -9.50 17.22
N GLY A 96 7.22 -10.17 18.13
CA GLY A 96 8.59 -9.82 18.52
C GLY A 96 8.75 -8.50 19.29
N TYR A 97 8.56 -8.56 20.62
CA TYR A 97 8.55 -7.42 21.56
C TYR A 97 7.35 -6.49 21.42
N SER A 98 6.38 -6.68 22.34
CA SER A 98 5.62 -5.53 22.79
C SER A 98 6.61 -4.48 23.29
N VAL A 99 6.32 -3.22 22.95
CA VAL A 99 6.86 -2.01 23.57
C VAL A 99 8.19 -1.50 22.93
N THR A 100 8.16 -0.93 21.70
CA THR A 100 8.25 0.55 21.44
C THR A 100 8.96 1.05 20.16
N SER A 101 8.28 2.04 19.55
CA SER A 101 8.79 3.16 18.72
C SER A 101 9.15 2.82 17.26
N TYR A 102 8.26 3.07 16.29
CA TYR A 102 8.04 4.40 15.67
C TYR A 102 9.31 5.15 15.34
N ILE A 103 9.42 5.76 14.15
CA ILE A 103 10.37 6.86 13.96
C ILE A 103 9.81 8.11 14.67
N ASP A 104 10.10 8.38 15.95
CA ASP A 104 9.70 9.61 16.65
C ASP A 104 8.18 9.72 16.84
N SER A 105 7.51 8.58 17.01
CA SER A 105 6.04 8.47 16.90
C SER A 105 5.47 8.63 15.48
N GLN A 106 6.28 8.47 14.42
CA GLN A 106 5.85 8.51 13.01
C GLN A 106 5.65 7.14 12.36
N PRO A 107 4.51 6.90 11.67
CA PRO A 107 4.29 5.70 10.88
C PRO A 107 5.31 5.59 9.72
N VAL A 108 5.50 4.38 9.21
CA VAL A 108 6.55 4.08 8.23
C VAL A 108 5.95 3.44 6.99
N ILE A 109 6.44 3.83 5.81
CA ILE A 109 6.13 3.21 4.53
C ILE A 109 7.33 2.37 4.10
N GLY A 110 7.17 1.05 4.09
CA GLY A 110 8.16 0.16 3.51
C GLY A 110 8.12 0.25 1.98
N PHE A 111 9.29 0.36 1.36
CA PHE A 111 9.48 0.50 -0.09
C PHE A 111 10.63 -0.42 -0.52
N ASP A 112 10.30 -1.59 -1.03
CA ASP A 112 11.25 -2.58 -1.56
C ASP A 112 11.31 -2.45 -3.08
N MET A 113 12.37 -1.88 -3.65
CA MET A 113 12.52 -1.82 -5.10
C MET A 113 13.61 -2.77 -5.58
N GLY A 114 13.17 -3.83 -6.25
CA GLY A 114 14.03 -4.82 -6.88
C GLY A 114 14.24 -4.58 -8.37
N GLY A 115 14.68 -5.63 -9.07
CA GLY A 115 14.89 -5.60 -10.51
C GLY A 115 13.61 -5.75 -11.35
N THR A 116 12.49 -6.19 -10.78
CA THR A 116 11.26 -6.49 -11.55
C THR A 116 10.06 -5.72 -11.06
N SER A 117 9.94 -5.58 -9.75
CA SER A 117 8.79 -4.98 -9.07
C SER A 117 9.24 -4.11 -7.91
N THR A 118 8.28 -3.34 -7.42
CA THR A 118 8.38 -2.61 -6.17
C THR A 118 7.25 -3.05 -5.25
N ASP A 119 7.59 -3.42 -4.03
CA ASP A 119 6.63 -3.81 -3.00
C ASP A 119 6.53 -2.72 -1.94
N VAL A 120 5.30 -2.29 -1.64
CA VAL A 120 5.05 -1.24 -0.66
C VAL A 120 4.11 -1.73 0.44
N SER A 121 4.34 -1.24 1.66
CA SER A 121 3.53 -1.55 2.84
C SER A 121 3.51 -0.37 3.81
N ARG A 122 2.57 -0.38 4.74
CA ARG A 122 2.46 0.62 5.81
C ARG A 122 2.57 -0.05 7.18
N PHE A 123 3.22 0.62 8.12
CA PHE A 123 3.32 0.20 9.51
C PHE A 123 3.17 1.37 10.46
N ASP A 124 2.36 1.20 11.49
CA ASP A 124 2.08 2.19 12.52
C ASP A 124 2.11 1.62 13.94
N GLY A 125 2.83 0.51 14.13
CA GLY A 125 2.97 -0.20 15.40
C GLY A 125 2.49 -1.65 15.35
N SER A 126 1.68 -2.00 14.36
CA SER A 126 1.29 -3.38 14.05
C SER A 126 1.42 -3.66 12.57
N LEU A 127 1.86 -4.88 12.22
CA LEU A 127 1.74 -5.40 10.87
C LEU A 127 0.26 -5.60 10.53
N GLU A 128 -0.19 -5.00 9.43
CA GLU A 128 -1.55 -5.15 8.97
C GLU A 128 -1.68 -6.47 8.19
N HIS A 129 -2.51 -7.39 8.70
CA HIS A 129 -2.87 -8.60 7.98
C HIS A 129 -4.22 -8.42 7.30
N VAL A 130 -4.26 -8.73 6.00
CA VAL A 130 -5.47 -8.79 5.18
C VAL A 130 -5.85 -10.25 4.94
N LEU A 131 -7.15 -10.52 4.87
CA LEU A 131 -7.71 -11.85 4.60
C LEU A 131 -8.13 -12.03 3.14
N GLU A 132 -8.35 -10.93 2.43
CA GLU A 132 -8.75 -10.91 1.04
C GLU A 132 -7.85 -9.92 0.31
N SER A 133 -7.05 -10.42 -0.62
CA SER A 133 -6.17 -9.63 -1.48
C SER A 133 -6.49 -9.93 -2.93
N THR A 134 -6.21 -8.98 -3.82
CA THR A 134 -6.33 -9.20 -5.26
C THR A 134 -4.98 -8.99 -5.90
N ILE A 135 -4.43 -10.06 -6.46
CA ILE A 135 -3.10 -10.08 -7.07
C ILE A 135 -3.28 -10.52 -8.51
N ALA A 136 -2.80 -9.70 -9.46
CA ALA A 136 -2.98 -9.93 -10.89
C ALA A 136 -4.45 -10.21 -11.28
N SER A 137 -5.40 -9.48 -10.68
CA SER A 137 -6.86 -9.64 -10.86
C SER A 137 -7.46 -10.95 -10.32
N VAL A 138 -6.69 -11.74 -9.57
CA VAL A 138 -7.19 -12.94 -8.88
C VAL A 138 -7.36 -12.64 -7.40
N THR A 139 -8.58 -12.85 -6.89
CA THR A 139 -8.88 -12.67 -5.47
C THR A 139 -8.49 -13.91 -4.68
N ILE A 140 -7.62 -13.72 -3.70
CA ILE A 140 -7.11 -14.77 -2.82
C ILE A 140 -7.64 -14.49 -1.42
N GLN A 141 -8.27 -15.49 -0.83
CA GLN A 141 -8.82 -15.46 0.51
C GLN A 141 -7.94 -16.27 1.45
N ALA A 142 -6.77 -15.71 1.78
CA ALA A 142 -5.83 -16.26 2.71
C ALA A 142 -5.22 -15.11 3.54
N PRO A 143 -4.82 -15.37 4.80
CA PRO A 143 -4.09 -14.38 5.57
C PRO A 143 -2.77 -14.01 4.91
N GLN A 144 -2.57 -12.71 4.70
CA GLN A 144 -1.36 -12.15 4.09
C GLN A 144 -1.03 -10.81 4.77
N LEU A 145 0.22 -10.38 4.71
CA LEU A 145 0.56 -9.00 5.02
C LEU A 145 -0.02 -8.07 3.94
N ASP A 146 -0.45 -6.87 4.33
CA ASP A 146 -0.95 -5.87 3.39
C ASP A 146 0.19 -5.24 2.58
N ILE A 147 0.55 -5.94 1.51
CA ILE A 147 1.63 -5.58 0.59
C ILE A 147 1.01 -5.29 -0.77
N ASN A 148 1.25 -4.06 -1.27
CA ASN A 148 0.89 -3.71 -2.63
C ASN A 148 2.13 -3.76 -3.52
N THR A 149 2.06 -4.57 -4.57
CA THR A 149 3.13 -4.70 -5.56
C THR A 149 2.81 -3.89 -6.79
N VAL A 150 3.79 -3.14 -7.29
CA VAL A 150 3.74 -2.48 -8.60
C VAL A 150 4.78 -3.07 -9.52
N ALA A 151 4.39 -3.25 -10.79
CA ALA A 151 5.25 -3.72 -11.88
C ALA A 151 6.22 -2.62 -12.38
N ALA A 152 6.90 -1.97 -11.44
CA ALA A 152 7.93 -0.97 -11.66
C ALA A 152 9.15 -1.37 -10.82
N GLY A 153 10.29 -1.65 -11.45
CA GLY A 153 11.55 -1.99 -10.81
C GLY A 153 12.71 -1.59 -11.72
N GLY A 154 13.95 -1.94 -11.35
CA GLY A 154 15.13 -1.56 -12.14
C GLY A 154 15.10 -2.08 -13.60
N GLY A 155 14.54 -3.26 -13.81
CA GLY A 155 14.42 -3.92 -15.11
C GLY A 155 13.13 -3.59 -15.87
N SER A 156 12.27 -2.71 -15.36
CA SER A 156 11.06 -2.30 -16.10
C SER A 156 11.41 -1.64 -17.42
N THR A 157 10.79 -2.11 -18.50
CA THR A 157 11.15 -1.70 -19.86
C THR A 157 10.69 -0.28 -20.16
N LEU A 158 11.50 0.46 -20.92
CA LEU A 158 11.22 1.82 -21.35
C LEU A 158 10.72 1.81 -22.79
N SER A 159 9.56 2.40 -23.04
CA SER A 159 9.02 2.52 -24.40
C SER A 159 8.32 3.86 -24.62
N PHE A 160 8.27 4.30 -25.88
CA PHE A 160 7.55 5.48 -26.30
C PHE A 160 6.49 5.09 -27.33
N ARG A 161 5.22 5.39 -27.04
CA ARG A 161 4.10 5.07 -27.94
C ARG A 161 3.10 6.22 -27.96
N SER A 162 2.72 6.66 -29.16
CA SER A 162 1.69 7.69 -29.37
C SER A 162 1.93 8.98 -28.58
N GLY A 163 3.18 9.44 -28.49
CA GLY A 163 3.53 10.67 -27.76
C GLY A 163 3.70 10.50 -26.25
N LEU A 164 3.55 9.30 -25.71
CA LEU A 164 3.62 9.01 -24.27
C LEU A 164 4.83 8.16 -23.92
N PHE A 165 5.52 8.57 -22.86
CA PHE A 165 6.53 7.77 -22.17
C PHE A 165 5.83 6.68 -21.36
N ARG A 166 6.29 5.43 -21.49
CA ARG A 166 5.78 4.28 -20.74
C ARG A 166 6.93 3.52 -20.08
N VAL A 167 6.72 3.15 -18.82
CA VAL A 167 7.63 2.31 -18.04
C VAL A 167 6.85 1.09 -17.57
N GLY A 168 7.31 -0.11 -17.93
CA GLY A 168 6.60 -1.35 -17.64
C GLY A 168 5.25 -1.47 -18.37
N PRO A 169 4.38 -2.43 -18.00
CA PRO A 169 4.54 -3.39 -16.90
C PRO A 169 5.53 -4.53 -17.20
N GLU A 170 5.99 -4.64 -18.45
CA GLU A 170 6.99 -5.63 -18.85
C GLU A 170 8.33 -5.36 -18.14
N SER A 171 9.01 -6.44 -17.73
CA SER A 171 10.33 -6.39 -17.12
C SER A 171 11.30 -7.25 -17.91
N ALA A 172 12.54 -6.78 -18.05
CA ALA A 172 13.63 -7.54 -18.63
C ALA A 172 14.20 -8.62 -17.67
N GLY A 173 13.83 -8.58 -16.39
CA GLY A 173 14.35 -9.47 -15.35
C GLY A 173 15.88 -9.41 -15.24
N ALA A 174 16.51 -10.55 -14.94
CA ALA A 174 17.97 -10.71 -15.01
C ALA A 174 18.44 -11.35 -16.33
N GLN A 175 17.51 -11.95 -17.09
CA GLN A 175 17.73 -12.61 -18.36
C GLN A 175 16.54 -12.33 -19.30
N PRO A 176 16.72 -11.59 -20.41
CA PRO A 176 17.98 -11.02 -20.90
C PRO A 176 18.50 -9.84 -20.05
N GLY A 177 17.68 -9.26 -19.17
CA GLY A 177 18.06 -8.13 -18.32
C GLY A 177 18.14 -6.78 -19.04
N PRO A 178 18.46 -5.69 -18.32
CA PRO A 178 18.80 -4.38 -18.88
C PRO A 178 19.77 -4.43 -20.07
N ALA A 179 19.73 -3.42 -20.94
CA ALA A 179 20.64 -3.35 -22.08
C ALA A 179 22.12 -3.32 -21.63
N CYS A 180 22.40 -2.67 -20.50
CA CYS A 180 23.71 -2.63 -19.86
C CYS A 180 24.23 -3.98 -19.33
N TYR A 181 23.43 -5.05 -19.30
CA TYR A 181 23.85 -6.36 -18.79
C TYR A 181 24.60 -7.22 -19.82
N LYS A 182 24.84 -6.72 -21.04
CA LYS A 182 25.59 -7.41 -22.12
C LYS A 182 24.93 -8.71 -22.62
N LYS A 183 23.60 -8.79 -22.55
CA LYS A 183 22.83 -9.98 -22.98
C LYS A 183 21.73 -9.66 -24.00
N GLY A 184 21.82 -8.48 -24.63
CA GLY A 184 20.92 -8.07 -25.72
C GLY A 184 19.53 -7.59 -25.27
N GLY A 185 19.30 -7.36 -23.97
CA GLY A 185 17.98 -6.96 -23.47
C GLY A 185 17.61 -5.49 -23.73
N PRO A 186 16.34 -5.09 -23.47
CA PRO A 186 15.79 -3.78 -23.82
C PRO A 186 16.30 -2.64 -22.93
N LEU A 187 15.95 -1.38 -23.26
CA LEU A 187 16.16 -0.25 -22.34
C LEU A 187 15.27 -0.39 -21.10
N THR A 188 15.84 -0.13 -19.94
CA THR A 188 15.18 -0.27 -18.63
C THR A 188 15.46 0.92 -17.70
N VAL A 189 14.81 0.96 -16.53
CA VAL A 189 15.06 1.98 -15.49
C VAL A 189 16.53 1.98 -15.05
N THR A 190 17.17 0.82 -14.95
CA THR A 190 18.62 0.69 -14.66
C THR A 190 19.47 1.36 -15.74
N ASP A 191 19.11 1.20 -17.01
CA ASP A 191 19.81 1.88 -18.11
C ASP A 191 19.67 3.41 -18.03
N ALA A 192 18.49 3.91 -17.65
CA ALA A 192 18.27 5.34 -17.45
C ALA A 192 19.14 5.88 -16.29
N ASN A 193 19.17 5.19 -15.14
CA ASN A 193 20.02 5.59 -14.02
C ASN A 193 21.52 5.53 -14.36
N LEU A 194 21.95 4.57 -15.19
CA LEU A 194 23.33 4.49 -15.69
C LEU A 194 23.68 5.69 -16.57
N ILE A 195 22.82 6.04 -17.54
CA ILE A 195 23.04 7.19 -18.44
C ILE A 195 23.03 8.53 -17.70
N LEU A 196 22.20 8.66 -16.66
CA LEU A 196 22.17 9.86 -15.81
C LEU A 196 23.38 9.96 -14.87
N GLY A 197 24.30 8.99 -14.88
CA GLY A 197 25.47 8.94 -14.01
C GLY A 197 25.14 8.60 -12.55
N ARG A 198 23.93 8.11 -12.27
CA ARG A 198 23.48 7.73 -10.92
C ARG A 198 24.00 6.36 -10.49
N LEU A 199 24.41 5.53 -11.45
CA LEU A 199 25.06 4.24 -11.24
C LEU A 199 26.52 4.29 -11.69
N ILE A 200 27.43 3.78 -10.86
CA ILE A 200 28.86 3.77 -11.14
C ILE A 200 29.29 2.36 -11.57
N ALA A 201 29.49 2.17 -12.87
CA ALA A 201 29.76 0.86 -13.48
C ALA A 201 30.95 0.11 -12.84
N GLU A 202 32.01 0.82 -12.44
CA GLU A 202 33.22 0.26 -11.81
C GLU A 202 32.95 -0.37 -10.43
N HIS A 203 31.92 0.09 -9.72
CA HIS A 203 31.56 -0.41 -8.39
C HIS A 203 30.34 -1.32 -8.41
N PHE A 204 29.76 -1.54 -9.59
CA PHE A 204 28.73 -2.55 -9.76
C PHE A 204 29.39 -3.93 -9.84
N PRO A 205 28.84 -4.99 -9.21
CA PRO A 205 29.41 -6.33 -9.30
C PRO A 205 29.65 -6.75 -10.76
N ALA A 206 30.88 -7.16 -11.07
CA ALA A 206 31.27 -7.62 -12.40
C ALA A 206 30.72 -9.04 -12.64
N LEU A 207 29.43 -9.12 -12.95
CA LEU A 207 28.67 -10.37 -13.12
C LEU A 207 28.11 -10.53 -14.55
N PHE A 208 28.52 -9.67 -15.47
CA PHE A 208 27.93 -9.58 -16.80
C PHE A 208 28.85 -10.15 -17.88
N GLY A 209 28.34 -10.19 -19.11
CA GLY A 209 29.03 -10.78 -20.26
C GLY A 209 28.92 -12.32 -20.30
N PRO A 210 29.47 -12.94 -21.35
CA PRO A 210 29.37 -14.38 -21.58
C PRO A 210 30.03 -15.24 -20.49
N ASN A 211 31.05 -14.71 -19.81
CA ASN A 211 31.76 -15.40 -18.74
C ASN A 211 31.34 -14.95 -17.32
N GLY A 212 30.40 -14.00 -17.21
CA GLY A 212 29.88 -13.52 -15.93
C GLY A 212 30.89 -12.79 -15.05
N ASN A 213 31.84 -12.05 -15.65
CA ASN A 213 32.95 -11.40 -14.96
C ASN A 213 33.22 -9.96 -15.45
N GLU A 214 32.30 -9.37 -16.21
CA GLU A 214 32.46 -8.05 -16.81
C GLU A 214 31.56 -6.99 -16.13
N PRO A 215 31.95 -5.69 -16.17
CA PRO A 215 31.14 -4.59 -15.66
C PRO A 215 29.96 -4.25 -16.60
N LEU A 216 29.10 -3.35 -16.13
CA LEU A 216 27.98 -2.79 -16.91
C LEU A 216 28.47 -2.13 -18.21
N ASP A 217 27.70 -2.31 -19.28
CA ASP A 217 27.95 -1.72 -20.59
C ASP A 217 27.21 -0.38 -20.76
N SER A 218 27.93 0.72 -20.60
CA SER A 218 27.37 2.06 -20.79
C SER A 218 27.15 2.40 -22.26
N GLU A 219 27.92 1.81 -23.18
CA GLU A 219 27.80 2.07 -24.62
C GLU A 219 26.56 1.41 -25.21
N ALA A 220 26.21 0.22 -24.74
CA ALA A 220 24.99 -0.48 -25.12
C ALA A 220 23.73 0.34 -24.78
N SER A 221 23.65 0.88 -23.55
CA SER A 221 22.55 1.76 -23.13
C SER A 221 22.52 3.04 -23.96
N LEU A 222 23.68 3.68 -24.17
CA LEU A 222 23.78 4.93 -24.92
C LEU A 222 23.32 4.77 -26.37
N THR A 223 23.70 3.67 -27.02
CA THR A 223 23.31 3.37 -28.40
C THR A 223 21.80 3.25 -28.54
N LYS A 224 21.15 2.47 -27.66
CA LYS A 224 19.69 2.33 -27.68
C LYS A 224 18.96 3.62 -27.33
N PHE A 225 19.50 4.43 -26.41
CA PHE A 225 18.91 5.73 -26.11
C PHE A 225 19.01 6.71 -27.28
N LYS A 226 20.07 6.66 -28.11
CA LYS A 226 20.17 7.45 -29.35
C LYS A 226 19.09 7.08 -30.36
N GLU A 227 18.82 5.79 -30.53
CA GLU A 227 17.74 5.28 -31.39
C GLU A 227 16.37 5.76 -30.90
N LEU A 228 16.12 5.65 -29.59
CA LEU A 228 14.88 6.10 -28.96
C LEU A 228 14.72 7.62 -29.05
N ALA A 229 15.78 8.39 -28.81
CA ALA A 229 15.78 9.84 -28.92
C ALA A 229 15.48 10.32 -30.34
N THR A 230 15.97 9.60 -31.36
CA THR A 230 15.64 9.89 -32.76
C THR A 230 14.14 9.75 -33.02
N THR A 231 13.53 8.69 -32.47
CA THR A 231 12.09 8.43 -32.60
C THR A 231 11.26 9.50 -31.89
N ILE A 232 11.59 9.81 -30.63
CA ILE A 232 10.90 10.83 -29.82
C ILE A 232 11.01 12.22 -30.47
N ASN A 233 12.22 12.61 -30.87
CA ASN A 233 12.45 13.93 -31.45
C ASN A 233 11.80 14.10 -32.83
N SER A 234 11.62 13.02 -33.59
CA SER A 234 10.86 13.07 -34.84
C SER A 234 9.39 13.37 -34.56
N PHE A 235 8.77 12.65 -33.62
CA PHE A 235 7.38 12.91 -33.19
C PHE A 235 7.19 14.32 -32.62
N LEU A 236 8.12 14.81 -31.80
CA LEU A 236 8.04 16.16 -31.23
C LEU A 236 8.12 17.25 -32.31
N LYS A 237 8.99 17.09 -33.31
CA LYS A 237 9.10 18.01 -34.45
C LYS A 237 7.81 18.05 -35.28
N GLU A 238 7.21 16.89 -35.57
CA GLU A 238 5.92 16.81 -36.28
C GLU A 238 4.81 17.58 -35.54
N ASN A 239 4.88 17.62 -34.21
CA ASN A 239 3.91 18.31 -33.35
C ASN A 239 4.38 19.72 -32.93
N GLN A 240 5.38 20.31 -33.61
CA GLN A 240 5.93 21.64 -33.34
C GLN A 240 6.39 21.87 -31.88
N LYS A 241 6.88 20.81 -31.23
CA LYS A 241 7.43 20.85 -29.87
C LYS A 241 8.95 20.86 -29.88
N LYS A 242 9.54 21.37 -28.79
CA LYS A 242 11.01 21.39 -28.55
C LYS A 242 11.54 19.95 -28.50
N THR A 243 12.70 19.72 -29.11
CA THR A 243 13.44 18.44 -29.02
C THR A 243 14.08 18.27 -27.66
N LEU A 244 14.23 17.02 -27.23
CA LEU A 244 14.82 16.64 -25.95
C LEU A 244 16.21 16.01 -26.14
N SER A 245 17.11 16.22 -25.18
CA SER A 245 18.38 15.52 -25.05
C SER A 245 18.18 14.07 -24.58
N ILE A 246 19.23 13.26 -24.66
CA ILE A 246 19.19 11.87 -24.18
C ILE A 246 18.95 11.82 -22.67
N GLU A 247 19.59 12.72 -21.93
CA GLU A 247 19.48 12.85 -20.48
C GLU A 247 18.09 13.34 -20.08
N GLU A 248 17.52 14.31 -20.80
CA GLU A 248 16.13 14.77 -20.59
C GLU A 248 15.13 13.62 -20.82
N ILE A 249 15.36 12.79 -21.84
CA ILE A 249 14.53 11.60 -22.12
C ILE A 249 14.68 10.56 -21.00
N ALA A 250 15.91 10.25 -20.58
CA ALA A 250 16.17 9.29 -19.52
C ALA A 250 15.55 9.76 -18.18
N LEU A 251 15.73 11.04 -17.84
CA LEU A 251 15.12 11.66 -16.66
C LEU A 251 13.59 11.62 -16.73
N GLY A 252 13.00 11.89 -17.90
CA GLY A 252 11.56 11.75 -18.14
C GLY A 252 11.03 10.35 -17.85
N PHE A 253 11.75 9.30 -18.24
CA PHE A 253 11.39 7.93 -17.86
C PHE A 253 11.50 7.66 -16.36
N ILE A 254 12.51 8.20 -15.69
CA ILE A 254 12.63 8.11 -14.22
C ILE A 254 11.44 8.79 -13.53
N HIS A 255 10.97 9.94 -14.02
CA HIS A 255 9.76 10.58 -13.47
C HIS A 255 8.51 9.71 -13.62
N VAL A 256 8.31 9.11 -14.79
CA VAL A 256 7.18 8.19 -15.01
C VAL A 256 7.26 6.96 -14.10
N ALA A 257 8.46 6.42 -13.90
CA ALA A 257 8.68 5.31 -12.97
C ALA A 257 8.36 5.71 -11.52
N ASN A 258 8.87 6.85 -11.06
CA ASN A 258 8.64 7.38 -9.72
C ASN A 258 7.15 7.66 -9.45
N GLU A 259 6.44 8.24 -10.41
CA GLU A 259 5.00 8.51 -10.27
C GLU A 259 4.21 7.19 -10.23
N SER A 260 4.58 6.20 -11.05
CA SER A 260 3.95 4.88 -11.01
C SER A 260 4.16 4.18 -9.67
N MET A 261 5.35 4.29 -9.08
CA MET A 261 5.69 3.77 -7.75
C MET A 261 5.05 4.57 -6.59
N SER A 262 4.67 5.82 -6.82
CA SER A 262 4.02 6.69 -5.82
C SER A 262 2.53 6.37 -5.62
N ARG A 263 1.84 5.92 -6.68
CA ARG A 263 0.42 5.53 -6.64
C ARG A 263 0.04 4.49 -5.56
N PRO A 264 0.71 3.33 -5.44
CA PRO A 264 0.37 2.35 -4.42
C PRO A 264 0.64 2.88 -3.00
N ILE A 265 1.62 3.77 -2.81
CA ILE A 265 1.88 4.40 -1.52
C ILE A 265 0.71 5.32 -1.14
N ARG A 266 0.18 6.11 -2.09
CA ARG A 266 -1.04 6.93 -1.86
C ARG A 266 -2.25 6.04 -1.55
N ALA A 267 -2.40 4.90 -2.23
CA ALA A 267 -3.48 3.95 -1.94
C ALA A 267 -3.40 3.36 -0.51
N LEU A 268 -2.19 3.04 -0.02
CA LEU A 268 -1.95 2.56 1.34
C LEU A 268 -2.06 3.64 2.43
N THR A 269 -2.00 4.92 2.06
CA THR A 269 -1.99 6.05 2.99
C THR A 269 -3.25 6.89 2.83
N GLU A 270 -3.27 7.83 1.90
CA GLU A 270 -4.39 8.72 1.60
C GLU A 270 -5.67 7.91 1.38
N GLY A 271 -5.60 6.79 0.64
CA GLY A 271 -6.68 5.84 0.38
C GLY A 271 -7.35 5.24 1.62
N LYS A 272 -6.66 5.23 2.76
CA LYS A 272 -7.13 4.75 4.06
C LYS A 272 -7.27 5.88 5.10
N GLY A 273 -7.19 7.14 4.68
CA GLY A 273 -7.36 8.31 5.55
C GLY A 273 -6.11 8.73 6.34
N PHE A 274 -4.91 8.26 5.97
CA PHE A 274 -3.67 8.63 6.63
C PHE A 274 -2.96 9.78 5.90
N ASP A 275 -2.45 10.78 6.66
CA ASP A 275 -1.60 11.83 6.09
C ASP A 275 -0.19 11.30 5.83
N ILE A 276 0.16 11.20 4.54
CA ILE A 276 1.44 10.70 4.05
C ILE A 276 2.66 11.52 4.51
N ARG A 277 2.47 12.81 4.85
CA ARG A 277 3.55 13.72 5.25
C ARG A 277 4.08 13.42 6.66
N ASP A 278 3.28 12.71 7.44
CA ASP A 278 3.65 12.24 8.77
C ASP A 278 4.42 10.92 8.72
N HIS A 279 4.54 10.29 7.55
CA HIS A 279 5.28 9.04 7.38
C HIS A 279 6.76 9.26 7.07
N VAL A 280 7.55 8.25 7.42
CA VAL A 280 8.92 8.08 6.93
C VAL A 280 8.95 7.05 5.81
N LEU A 281 9.67 7.37 4.73
CA LEU A 281 9.91 6.40 3.65
C LEU A 281 11.07 5.49 4.01
N ALA A 282 10.77 4.25 4.34
CA ALA A 282 11.74 3.20 4.55
C ALA A 282 12.06 2.49 3.25
N CYS A 283 13.24 2.77 2.71
CA CYS A 283 13.64 2.27 1.41
C CYS A 283 14.65 1.12 1.53
N PHE A 284 14.39 0.06 0.79
CA PHE A 284 15.22 -1.14 0.68
C PHE A 284 15.12 -1.73 -0.74
N GLY A 285 15.80 -2.86 -0.96
CA GLY A 285 16.03 -3.40 -2.29
C GLY A 285 17.21 -2.72 -2.99
N GLY A 286 17.80 -3.42 -3.96
CA GLY A 286 19.04 -2.96 -4.63
C GLY A 286 18.86 -1.68 -5.46
N ALA A 287 17.64 -1.40 -5.93
CA ALA A 287 17.35 -0.23 -6.75
C ALA A 287 16.69 0.92 -5.98
N GLY A 288 16.16 0.69 -4.78
CA GLY A 288 15.32 1.68 -4.09
C GLY A 288 16.05 2.98 -3.75
N GLY A 289 17.31 2.88 -3.30
CA GLY A 289 18.12 4.04 -2.91
C GLY A 289 18.34 5.06 -4.03
N GLN A 290 18.16 4.65 -5.30
CA GLN A 290 18.30 5.51 -6.48
C GLN A 290 17.08 6.42 -6.68
N HIS A 291 15.93 6.06 -6.11
CA HIS A 291 14.63 6.71 -6.32
C HIS A 291 14.06 7.34 -5.04
N ALA A 292 14.58 6.96 -3.87
CA ALA A 292 14.00 7.28 -2.57
C ALA A 292 13.80 8.78 -2.32
N CYS A 293 14.79 9.63 -2.65
CA CYS A 293 14.68 11.09 -2.48
C CYS A 293 13.56 11.69 -3.34
N ALA A 294 13.48 11.30 -4.61
CA ALA A 294 12.49 11.82 -5.55
C ALA A 294 11.07 11.40 -5.16
N ILE A 295 10.89 10.13 -4.77
CA ILE A 295 9.59 9.61 -4.30
C ILE A 295 9.16 10.32 -3.01
N ALA A 296 10.04 10.40 -2.01
CA ALA A 296 9.74 11.10 -0.76
C ALA A 296 9.35 12.57 -1.01
N ARG A 297 10.06 13.26 -1.90
CA ARG A 297 9.73 14.64 -2.29
C ARG A 297 8.36 14.74 -2.97
N ALA A 298 8.06 13.86 -3.93
CA ALA A 298 6.79 13.83 -4.64
C ALA A 298 5.60 13.52 -3.72
N LEU A 299 5.84 12.80 -2.62
CA LEU A 299 4.84 12.45 -1.61
C LEU A 299 4.79 13.44 -0.44
N GLY A 300 5.65 14.47 -0.42
CA GLY A 300 5.69 15.44 0.69
C GLY A 300 6.26 14.90 1.99
N MET A 301 7.00 13.78 1.95
CA MET A 301 7.65 13.16 3.11
C MET A 301 8.95 13.88 3.46
N LYS A 302 9.20 14.04 4.76
CA LYS A 302 10.35 14.80 5.28
C LYS A 302 11.60 13.94 5.48
N THR A 303 11.43 12.63 5.59
CA THR A 303 12.50 11.71 5.99
C THR A 303 12.48 10.46 5.13
N VAL A 304 13.66 10.06 4.67
CA VAL A 304 13.92 8.74 4.10
C VAL A 304 14.85 7.98 5.03
N TYR A 305 14.60 6.69 5.20
CA TYR A 305 15.45 5.77 5.95
C TYR A 305 15.90 4.62 5.05
N ILE A 306 17.21 4.40 4.95
CA ILE A 306 17.80 3.29 4.19
C ILE A 306 18.67 2.49 5.14
N THR A 307 18.32 1.22 5.31
CA THR A 307 19.11 0.33 6.19
C THR A 307 20.40 -0.12 5.50
N ARG A 308 21.46 -0.32 6.29
CA ARG A 308 22.73 -0.94 5.84
C ARG A 308 22.57 -2.35 5.26
N PHE A 309 21.43 -3.00 5.49
CA PHE A 309 21.10 -4.31 4.94
C PHE A 309 20.12 -4.24 3.76
N ALA A 310 19.95 -3.06 3.15
CA ALA A 310 18.90 -2.79 2.17
C ALA A 310 18.85 -3.82 1.02
N GLY A 311 19.98 -4.23 0.47
CA GLY A 311 20.01 -5.20 -0.65
C GLY A 311 19.82 -6.67 -0.25
N VAL A 312 19.85 -7.00 1.05
CA VAL A 312 19.72 -8.39 1.56
C VAL A 312 18.63 -8.53 2.63
N LEU A 313 17.72 -7.56 2.70
CA LEU A 313 16.77 -7.43 3.79
C LEU A 313 15.80 -8.61 3.88
N SER A 314 15.36 -9.17 2.75
CA SER A 314 14.48 -10.35 2.74
C SER A 314 15.17 -11.59 3.32
N ALA A 315 16.47 -11.74 3.08
CA ALA A 315 17.26 -12.86 3.60
C ALA A 315 17.47 -12.73 5.12
N LEU A 316 17.75 -11.52 5.60
CA LEU A 316 17.71 -11.23 7.03
C LEU A 316 16.30 -11.53 7.57
N GLY A 317 15.27 -11.18 6.79
CA GLY A 317 13.83 -11.44 6.99
C GLY A 317 13.55 -12.83 7.50
N LEU A 318 14.04 -13.79 6.72
CA LEU A 318 13.95 -15.21 7.00
C LEU A 318 14.62 -15.61 8.32
N ALA A 319 15.74 -14.98 8.69
CA ALA A 319 16.47 -15.34 9.91
C ALA A 319 15.79 -14.83 11.19
N LEU A 320 15.10 -13.68 11.13
CA LEU A 320 14.40 -13.11 12.29
C LEU A 320 12.95 -13.58 12.44
N ALA A 321 12.33 -14.08 11.38
CA ALA A 321 10.92 -14.43 11.41
C ALA A 321 10.63 -15.53 12.44
N ASP A 322 9.48 -15.38 13.11
CA ASP A 322 8.98 -16.37 14.04
C ASP A 322 8.40 -17.56 13.26
N VAL A 323 8.49 -18.75 13.86
CA VAL A 323 7.78 -19.92 13.33
C VAL A 323 6.33 -19.85 13.74
N VAL A 324 5.44 -19.96 12.78
CA VAL A 324 4.01 -19.69 12.99
C VAL A 324 3.19 -20.95 12.74
N HIS A 325 2.26 -21.20 13.65
CA HIS A 325 1.16 -22.12 13.40
C HIS A 325 -0.16 -21.40 13.58
N GLU A 326 -0.94 -21.32 12.51
CA GLU A 326 -2.20 -20.61 12.49
C GLU A 326 -3.37 -21.56 12.33
N MET A 327 -4.44 -21.29 13.08
CA MET A 327 -5.70 -21.99 12.96
C MET A 327 -6.86 -21.03 12.90
N GLN A 328 -7.87 -21.43 12.15
CA GLN A 328 -9.08 -20.65 11.91
C GLN A 328 -10.29 -21.58 11.85
N GLU A 329 -11.40 -21.14 12.45
CA GLU A 329 -12.69 -21.81 12.40
C GLU A 329 -13.83 -20.80 12.19
N PRO A 330 -14.78 -21.05 11.29
CA PRO A 330 -15.92 -20.16 11.10
C PRO A 330 -16.85 -20.15 12.31
N SER A 331 -17.47 -19.00 12.55
CA SER A 331 -18.52 -18.82 13.55
C SER A 331 -19.68 -18.02 12.94
N GLY A 332 -20.85 -18.13 13.55
CA GLY A 332 -22.02 -17.32 13.19
C GLY A 332 -22.73 -16.80 14.43
N ARG A 333 -22.03 -16.76 15.57
CA ARG A 333 -22.60 -16.42 16.87
C ARG A 333 -22.55 -14.92 17.10
N ILE A 334 -23.57 -14.39 17.77
CA ILE A 334 -23.57 -13.01 18.25
C ILE A 334 -22.61 -12.93 19.45
N ILE A 335 -21.77 -11.90 19.49
CA ILE A 335 -20.90 -11.63 20.65
C ILE A 335 -21.75 -11.03 21.78
N ASN A 336 -22.08 -11.87 22.76
CA ASN A 336 -22.82 -11.49 23.96
C ASN A 336 -22.48 -12.44 25.12
N VAL A 337 -22.95 -12.12 26.31
CA VAL A 337 -22.67 -12.89 27.54
C VAL A 337 -23.09 -14.36 27.39
N ASP A 338 -24.24 -14.62 26.75
CA ASP A 338 -24.79 -15.97 26.61
C ASP A 338 -23.94 -16.88 25.71
N ASN A 339 -23.41 -16.34 24.61
CA ASN A 339 -22.59 -17.08 23.65
C ASN A 339 -21.08 -17.06 23.98
N TRP A 340 -20.63 -16.18 24.88
CA TRP A 340 -19.21 -15.96 25.15
C TRP A 340 -18.51 -17.22 25.65
N SER A 341 -19.16 -18.02 26.49
CA SER A 341 -18.59 -19.28 27.01
C SER A 341 -18.18 -20.22 25.87
N ASN A 342 -19.04 -20.38 24.86
CA ASN A 342 -18.75 -21.23 23.70
C ASN A 342 -17.60 -20.68 22.84
N ILE A 343 -17.59 -19.36 22.60
CA ILE A 343 -16.52 -18.70 21.84
C ILE A 343 -15.18 -18.85 22.57
N LEU A 344 -15.17 -18.66 23.89
CA LEU A 344 -13.99 -18.78 24.73
C LEU A 344 -13.45 -20.22 24.77
N ASP A 345 -14.33 -21.22 24.81
CA ASP A 345 -13.93 -22.63 24.75
C ASP A 345 -13.28 -22.98 23.41
N ARG A 346 -13.81 -22.47 22.29
CA ARG A 346 -13.17 -22.63 20.98
C ARG A 346 -11.81 -21.93 20.92
N LEU A 347 -11.70 -20.69 21.42
CA LEU A 347 -10.41 -19.98 21.52
C LEU A 347 -9.37 -20.78 22.31
N LYS A 348 -9.74 -21.34 23.46
CA LYS A 348 -8.85 -22.17 24.30
C LYS A 348 -8.43 -23.46 23.60
N TYR A 349 -9.37 -24.14 22.95
CA TYR A 349 -9.09 -25.36 22.20
C TYR A 349 -8.08 -25.11 21.08
N LEU A 350 -8.34 -24.12 20.23
CA LEU A 350 -7.44 -23.75 19.13
C LEU A 350 -6.07 -23.29 19.64
N SER A 351 -6.04 -22.51 20.74
CA SER A 351 -4.78 -22.07 21.37
C SER A 351 -3.91 -23.24 21.82
N THR A 352 -4.54 -24.27 22.43
CA THR A 352 -3.84 -25.46 22.91
C THR A 352 -3.29 -26.26 21.74
N TYR A 353 -4.12 -26.51 20.72
CA TYR A 353 -3.72 -27.25 19.53
C TYR A 353 -2.54 -26.57 18.82
N GLY A 354 -2.62 -25.26 18.58
CA GLY A 354 -1.54 -24.54 17.90
C GLY A 354 -0.22 -24.52 18.69
N THR A 355 -0.31 -24.51 20.02
CA THR A 355 0.86 -24.64 20.90
C THR A 355 1.48 -26.04 20.76
N ASP A 356 0.66 -27.09 20.77
CA ASP A 356 1.14 -28.47 20.71
C ASP A 356 1.82 -28.81 19.37
N GLU A 357 1.34 -28.24 18.26
CA GLU A 357 1.98 -28.36 16.94
C GLU A 357 3.38 -27.76 16.88
N LEU A 358 3.62 -26.64 17.57
CA LEU A 358 4.94 -26.03 17.67
C LEU A 358 5.85 -26.81 18.63
N VAL A 359 5.31 -27.35 19.72
CA VAL A 359 6.07 -28.24 20.62
C VAL A 359 6.52 -29.52 19.89
N GLN A 360 5.67 -30.10 19.05
CA GLN A 360 6.04 -31.26 18.22
C GLN A 360 7.17 -30.95 17.21
N GLN A 361 7.33 -29.69 16.82
CA GLN A 361 8.44 -29.23 15.97
C GLN A 361 9.73 -28.93 16.77
N GLY A 362 9.75 -29.19 18.08
CA GLY A 362 10.92 -29.07 18.93
C GLY A 362 11.06 -27.73 19.67
N TYR A 363 10.04 -26.86 19.63
CA TYR A 363 10.07 -25.58 20.36
C TYR A 363 9.62 -25.76 21.83
N ASP A 364 10.24 -25.01 22.75
CA ASP A 364 9.84 -24.99 24.15
C ASP A 364 8.46 -24.33 24.30
N ARG A 365 7.54 -24.97 25.03
CA ARG A 365 6.22 -24.43 25.33
C ARG A 365 6.30 -23.03 25.97
N LYS A 366 7.36 -22.72 26.72
CA LYS A 366 7.54 -21.40 27.35
C LYS A 366 7.93 -20.29 26.37
N SER A 367 8.50 -20.63 25.20
CA SER A 367 8.85 -19.64 24.18
C SER A 367 7.72 -19.38 23.18
N ILE A 368 6.61 -20.12 23.29
CA ILE A 368 5.45 -20.01 22.42
C ILE A 368 4.49 -18.94 22.94
N ILE A 369 4.10 -18.02 22.06
CA ILE A 369 3.08 -16.98 22.30
C ILE A 369 1.88 -17.28 21.44
N VAL A 370 0.67 -17.16 21.99
CA VAL A 370 -0.57 -17.33 21.24
C VAL A 370 -1.31 -15.99 21.17
N GLU A 371 -1.54 -15.53 19.95
CA GLU A 371 -2.39 -14.38 19.65
C GLU A 371 -3.80 -14.86 19.28
N LYS A 372 -4.81 -14.16 19.78
CA LYS A 372 -6.22 -14.49 19.60
C LYS A 372 -6.92 -13.39 18.82
N TYR A 373 -7.69 -13.79 17.83
CA TYR A 373 -8.41 -12.91 16.92
C TYR A 373 -9.86 -13.36 16.77
N LEU A 374 -10.77 -12.39 16.79
CA LEU A 374 -12.16 -12.56 16.37
C LEU A 374 -12.41 -11.64 15.18
N ASN A 375 -12.84 -12.16 14.04
CA ASN A 375 -13.34 -11.30 12.97
C ASN A 375 -14.80 -10.96 13.26
N LEU A 376 -15.03 -9.68 13.55
CA LEU A 376 -16.32 -9.15 14.00
C LEU A 376 -16.96 -8.31 12.90
N ARG A 377 -18.26 -8.43 12.73
CA ARG A 377 -19.05 -7.58 11.81
C ARG A 377 -20.43 -7.30 12.36
N TYR A 378 -21.05 -6.23 11.88
CA TYR A 378 -22.47 -6.03 12.14
C TYR A 378 -23.33 -7.05 11.39
N GLU A 379 -24.43 -7.46 12.00
CA GLU A 379 -25.43 -8.31 11.35
C GLU A 379 -25.91 -7.69 10.02
N GLY A 380 -26.08 -8.52 8.99
CA GLY A 380 -26.49 -8.09 7.64
C GLY A 380 -25.39 -7.47 6.77
N THR A 381 -24.23 -7.11 7.33
CA THR A 381 -23.06 -6.62 6.59
C THR A 381 -22.09 -7.75 6.25
N ASP A 382 -21.25 -7.55 5.23
CA ASP A 382 -20.27 -8.56 4.75
C ASP A 382 -18.81 -8.21 5.07
N CYS A 383 -18.54 -7.04 5.66
CA CYS A 383 -17.20 -6.62 6.04
C CYS A 383 -16.90 -6.97 7.50
N ALA A 384 -16.02 -7.96 7.71
CA ALA A 384 -15.53 -8.33 9.03
C ALA A 384 -14.19 -7.66 9.34
N LEU A 385 -14.08 -7.13 10.55
CA LEU A 385 -12.88 -6.48 11.08
C LEU A 385 -12.18 -7.40 12.07
N MET A 386 -10.88 -7.63 11.85
CA MET A 386 -10.07 -8.45 12.73
C MET A 386 -9.77 -7.72 14.05
N CYS A 387 -10.30 -8.27 15.15
CA CYS A 387 -10.21 -7.68 16.48
C CYS A 387 -9.38 -8.58 17.41
N THR A 388 -8.45 -7.97 18.15
CA THR A 388 -7.61 -8.65 19.15
C THR A 388 -7.69 -7.91 20.48
N SER A 389 -7.58 -8.64 21.58
CA SER A 389 -7.70 -8.12 22.95
C SER A 389 -6.72 -8.85 23.87
N ASN A 390 -6.16 -8.13 24.85
CA ASN A 390 -5.33 -8.71 25.91
C ASN A 390 -6.18 -9.38 27.00
N GLU A 391 -7.48 -9.10 27.03
CA GLU A 391 -8.44 -9.70 27.95
C GLU A 391 -9.37 -10.67 27.21
N ASP A 392 -9.56 -11.86 27.78
CA ASP A 392 -10.50 -12.87 27.29
C ASP A 392 -11.95 -12.53 27.74
N LYS A 393 -12.43 -11.33 27.37
CA LYS A 393 -13.79 -10.84 27.67
C LYS A 393 -14.50 -10.32 26.42
N ALA A 394 -15.81 -10.57 26.33
CA ALA A 394 -16.63 -10.15 25.19
C ALA A 394 -16.61 -8.63 24.99
N GLU A 395 -16.65 -7.87 26.07
CA GLU A 395 -16.66 -6.40 26.08
C GLU A 395 -15.38 -5.84 25.45
N SER A 396 -14.22 -6.41 25.80
CA SER A 396 -12.93 -5.93 25.30
C SER A 396 -12.78 -6.10 23.78
N PHE A 397 -13.27 -7.21 23.21
CA PHE A 397 -13.28 -7.39 21.75
C PHE A 397 -14.31 -6.46 21.07
N THR A 398 -15.45 -6.23 21.73
CA THR A 398 -16.51 -5.33 21.23
C THR A 398 -16.04 -3.89 21.17
N ASP A 399 -15.36 -3.39 22.20
CA ASP A 399 -14.81 -2.03 22.24
C ASP A 399 -13.77 -1.80 21.15
N VAL A 400 -12.90 -2.79 20.93
CA VAL A 400 -11.90 -2.77 19.84
C VAL A 400 -12.58 -2.72 18.48
N PHE A 401 -13.64 -3.51 18.28
CA PHE A 401 -14.43 -3.48 17.04
C PHE A 401 -15.05 -2.11 16.80
N LEU A 402 -15.75 -1.55 17.78
CA LEU A 402 -16.42 -0.25 17.65
C LEU A 402 -15.43 0.87 17.33
N LYS A 403 -14.26 0.86 17.99
CA LYS A 403 -13.19 1.82 17.71
C LYS A 403 -12.68 1.68 16.27
N LYS A 404 -12.28 0.48 15.86
CA LYS A 404 -11.78 0.22 14.50
C LYS A 404 -12.82 0.54 13.42
N TYR A 405 -14.07 0.17 13.65
CA TYR A 405 -15.16 0.43 12.72
C TYR A 405 -15.38 1.93 12.52
N LYS A 406 -15.32 2.72 13.60
CA LYS A 406 -15.41 4.19 13.53
C LYS A 406 -14.19 4.81 12.84
N GLU A 407 -12.99 4.32 13.11
CA GLU A 407 -11.76 4.80 12.45
C GLU A 407 -11.78 4.52 10.94
N GLN A 408 -12.25 3.34 10.53
CA GLN A 408 -12.25 2.90 9.14
C GLN A 408 -13.41 3.47 8.31
N PHE A 409 -14.60 3.58 8.89
CA PHE A 409 -15.82 3.97 8.15
C PHE A 409 -16.40 5.32 8.57
N GLY A 410 -15.93 5.92 9.67
CA GLY A 410 -16.37 7.23 10.16
C GLY A 410 -17.61 7.21 11.05
N PHE A 411 -18.30 6.08 11.18
CA PHE A 411 -19.54 5.95 11.98
C PHE A 411 -19.63 4.60 12.69
N ILE A 412 -20.66 4.40 13.51
CA ILE A 412 -21.05 3.10 14.11
C ILE A 412 -22.55 2.88 13.87
N ILE A 413 -23.04 1.64 13.98
CA ILE A 413 -24.46 1.32 13.85
C ILE A 413 -25.02 1.00 15.24
N PRO A 414 -25.75 1.92 15.89
CA PRO A 414 -26.35 1.68 17.20
C PRO A 414 -27.30 0.49 17.17
N ASP A 415 -27.40 -0.21 18.30
CA ASP A 415 -28.37 -1.28 18.57
C ASP A 415 -28.35 -2.49 17.61
N ARG A 416 -27.37 -2.54 16.68
CA ARG A 416 -27.23 -3.66 15.76
C ARG A 416 -26.33 -4.75 16.35
N PRO A 417 -26.76 -6.03 16.34
CA PRO A 417 -25.93 -7.13 16.83
C PRO A 417 -24.60 -7.24 16.09
N ILE A 418 -23.55 -7.60 16.84
CA ILE A 418 -22.22 -7.90 16.30
C ILE A 418 -22.05 -9.42 16.24
N ILE A 419 -21.68 -9.92 15.07
CA ILE A 419 -21.48 -11.35 14.79
C ILE A 419 -19.98 -11.65 14.76
N VAL A 420 -19.59 -12.73 15.43
CA VAL A 420 -18.30 -13.40 15.25
C VAL A 420 -18.38 -14.23 13.97
N ASP A 421 -17.76 -13.76 12.90
CA ASP A 421 -17.75 -14.44 11.60
C ASP A 421 -16.75 -15.60 11.57
N ASP A 422 -15.65 -15.47 12.31
CA ASP A 422 -14.70 -16.55 12.56
C ASP A 422 -13.94 -16.35 13.89
N ILE A 423 -13.27 -17.42 14.30
CA ILE A 423 -12.34 -17.46 15.41
C ILE A 423 -10.97 -17.88 14.85
N ARG A 424 -9.95 -17.06 15.11
CA ARG A 424 -8.60 -17.28 14.61
C ARG A 424 -7.58 -17.21 15.76
N ILE A 425 -6.61 -18.11 15.75
CA ILE A 425 -5.45 -18.05 16.63
C ILE A 425 -4.17 -18.12 15.81
N ARG A 426 -3.13 -17.46 16.31
CA ARG A 426 -1.79 -17.48 15.74
C ARG A 426 -0.80 -17.83 16.84
N ALA A 427 -0.27 -19.05 16.82
CA ALA A 427 0.79 -19.48 17.72
C ALA A 427 2.15 -19.16 17.09
N LEU A 428 3.05 -18.57 17.88
CA LEU A 428 4.34 -18.03 17.46
C LEU A 428 5.45 -18.65 18.32
N ALA A 429 6.46 -19.27 17.71
CA ALA A 429 7.70 -19.63 18.38
C ALA A 429 8.81 -18.64 18.00
N LYS A 430 9.38 -17.98 19.02
CA LYS A 430 10.30 -16.85 18.81
C LYS A 430 11.66 -17.24 18.25
N SER A 431 12.16 -16.48 17.28
CA SER A 431 13.57 -16.52 16.87
C SER A 431 14.46 -15.73 17.87
N ALA A 432 15.65 -16.25 18.19
CA ALA A 432 16.53 -15.74 19.25
C ALA A 432 17.69 -14.84 18.75
N MET A 433 17.65 -14.36 17.50
CA MET A 433 18.77 -13.66 16.89
C MET A 433 18.80 -12.16 17.24
N ASN A 434 19.93 -11.67 17.74
CA ASN A 434 20.15 -10.26 18.05
C ASN A 434 21.12 -9.64 17.03
N ILE A 435 20.70 -8.55 16.39
CA ILE A 435 21.44 -7.88 15.31
C ILE A 435 21.91 -6.48 15.71
N ASN A 436 21.83 -6.12 17.00
CA ASN A 436 22.30 -4.82 17.48
C ASN A 436 23.82 -4.73 17.43
N ARG A 437 24.35 -4.08 16.41
CA ARG A 437 25.76 -3.69 16.32
C ARG A 437 25.89 -2.21 15.99
N LYS A 438 26.33 -1.45 16.98
CA LYS A 438 26.71 -0.05 16.78
C LYS A 438 28.01 0.05 15.98
N ILE A 439 28.13 1.10 15.19
CA ILE A 439 29.37 1.50 14.54
C ILE A 439 30.00 2.65 15.32
N ASP A 440 31.32 2.79 15.21
CA ASP A 440 32.05 3.83 15.94
C ASP A 440 31.82 5.20 15.31
N ASN A 441 31.97 6.26 16.13
CA ASN A 441 32.06 7.62 15.63
C ASN A 441 33.42 7.86 14.96
N ARG A 442 33.47 8.81 14.02
CA ARG A 442 34.72 9.19 13.35
C ARG A 442 35.74 9.69 14.36
N SER A 443 36.95 9.12 14.33
CA SER A 443 38.08 9.65 15.11
C SER A 443 38.69 10.87 14.41
N LYS A 444 39.35 11.76 15.18
CA LYS A 444 40.02 12.95 14.64
C LYS A 444 41.11 12.61 13.61
N ASP A 445 41.68 11.41 13.70
CA ASP A 445 42.78 10.95 12.86
C ASP A 445 42.32 10.33 11.53
N LYS A 446 40.99 10.18 11.32
CA LYS A 446 40.42 9.60 10.10
C LYS A 446 39.70 10.66 9.27
N PRO A 447 40.31 11.17 8.18
CA PRO A 447 39.69 12.21 7.37
C PRO A 447 38.39 11.73 6.72
N PHE A 448 37.40 12.61 6.66
CA PHE A 448 36.20 12.43 5.85
C PHE A 448 36.61 12.51 4.37
N LYS A 449 36.51 11.41 3.64
CA LYS A 449 37.09 11.28 2.30
C LYS A 449 36.01 10.96 1.28
N GLU A 450 35.97 11.74 0.20
CA GLU A 450 35.26 11.39 -1.02
C GLU A 450 36.13 10.44 -1.86
N LEU A 451 35.52 9.42 -2.46
CA LEU A 451 36.22 8.47 -3.33
C LEU A 451 36.62 9.14 -4.65
N LYS A 452 35.65 9.78 -5.30
CA LYS A 452 35.80 10.52 -6.56
C LYS A 452 34.61 11.45 -6.79
N LYS A 453 34.69 12.31 -7.80
CA LYS A 453 33.55 13.07 -8.33
C LYS A 453 33.16 12.54 -9.71
N VAL A 454 31.87 12.52 -9.97
CA VAL A 454 31.28 12.08 -11.24
C VAL A 454 30.23 13.07 -11.71
N LYS A 455 30.06 13.18 -13.02
CA LYS A 455 29.00 14.02 -13.59
C LYS A 455 27.68 13.27 -13.56
N CYS A 456 26.72 13.79 -12.80
CA CYS A 456 25.36 13.26 -12.75
C CYS A 456 24.38 14.27 -13.33
N TYR A 457 23.34 13.80 -14.00
CA TYR A 457 22.28 14.65 -14.53
C TYR A 457 21.06 14.65 -13.59
N PHE A 458 20.67 15.85 -13.15
CA PHE A 458 19.48 16.12 -12.35
C PHE A 458 18.57 17.13 -13.07
N GLU A 459 17.49 17.56 -12.42
CA GLU A 459 16.55 18.58 -12.95
C GLU A 459 17.24 19.89 -13.38
N GLN A 460 18.35 20.24 -12.71
CA GLN A 460 19.12 21.46 -12.96
C GLN A 460 20.17 21.26 -14.07
N GLY A 461 20.22 20.08 -14.69
CA GLY A 461 21.24 19.66 -15.63
C GLY A 461 22.39 18.88 -14.98
N PHE A 462 23.57 18.93 -15.59
CA PHE A 462 24.75 18.22 -15.10
C PHE A 462 25.35 18.88 -13.86
N VAL A 463 25.61 18.08 -12.82
CA VAL A 463 26.25 18.50 -11.57
C VAL A 463 27.40 17.54 -11.21
N GLU A 464 28.54 18.10 -10.84
CA GLU A 464 29.67 17.35 -10.27
C GLU A 464 29.27 16.81 -8.89
N THR A 465 29.17 15.50 -8.77
CA THR A 465 28.58 14.80 -7.64
C THR A 465 29.64 13.94 -6.94
N PRO A 466 29.95 14.18 -5.66
CA PRO A 466 30.89 13.35 -4.91
C PRO A 466 30.31 11.96 -4.63
N VAL A 467 31.20 10.98 -4.64
CA VAL A 467 30.91 9.56 -4.40
C VAL A 467 31.57 9.13 -3.10
N TYR A 468 30.84 8.44 -2.25
CA TYR A 468 31.30 7.90 -0.96
C TYR A 468 31.10 6.38 -0.92
N LEU A 469 32.00 5.67 -0.26
CA LEU A 469 31.82 4.25 0.08
C LEU A 469 31.24 4.16 1.49
N ILE A 470 30.17 3.38 1.66
CA ILE A 470 29.51 3.26 2.98
C ILE A 470 30.44 2.71 4.06
N GLU A 471 31.42 1.90 3.68
CA GLU A 471 32.44 1.31 4.57
C GLU A 471 33.43 2.35 5.13
N GLU A 472 33.57 3.51 4.46
CA GLU A 472 34.43 4.61 4.90
C GLU A 472 33.69 5.64 5.76
N LEU A 473 32.38 5.46 5.94
CA LEU A 473 31.51 6.33 6.74
C LEU A 473 31.39 5.83 8.19
N TYR A 474 31.24 6.78 9.10
CA TYR A 474 31.14 6.53 10.56
C TYR A 474 29.83 7.11 11.10
N ALA A 475 29.46 6.70 12.32
CA ALA A 475 28.29 7.27 12.98
C ALA A 475 28.36 8.79 13.03
N ASN A 476 27.21 9.43 12.78
CA ASN A 476 27.01 10.89 12.77
C ASN A 476 27.75 11.65 11.67
N ASP A 477 28.31 10.97 10.66
CA ASP A 477 28.76 11.63 9.44
C ASP A 477 27.56 12.25 8.68
N HIS A 478 27.76 13.46 8.15
CA HIS A 478 26.76 14.21 7.40
C HIS A 478 27.21 14.41 5.94
N ILE A 479 26.33 14.12 4.99
CA ILE A 479 26.57 14.23 3.55
C ILE A 479 25.48 15.12 2.95
N SER A 480 25.88 16.29 2.44
CA SER A 480 24.97 17.18 1.71
C SER A 480 24.81 16.72 0.26
N GLY A 481 23.57 16.67 -0.23
CA GLY A 481 23.29 16.39 -1.64
C GLY A 481 23.59 17.59 -2.56
N PRO A 482 23.83 17.36 -3.86
CA PRO A 482 23.81 16.06 -4.53
C PRO A 482 25.04 15.20 -4.18
N ALA A 483 24.84 13.92 -3.87
CA ALA A 483 25.90 12.96 -3.56
C ALA A 483 25.47 11.52 -3.87
N ILE A 484 26.43 10.63 -4.10
CA ILE A 484 26.20 9.19 -4.26
C ILE A 484 26.89 8.44 -3.13
N ILE A 485 26.18 7.53 -2.48
CA ILE A 485 26.73 6.60 -1.48
C ILE A 485 26.62 5.19 -2.06
N ILE A 486 27.75 4.50 -2.15
CA ILE A 486 27.85 3.15 -2.69
C ILE A 486 27.94 2.17 -1.53
N ASP A 487 27.03 1.20 -1.55
CA ASP A 487 27.05 0.00 -0.72
C ASP A 487 27.28 -1.23 -1.63
N PRO A 488 27.92 -2.30 -1.16
CA PRO A 488 28.13 -3.50 -1.98
C PRO A 488 26.82 -4.11 -2.55
N SER A 489 25.68 -3.84 -1.93
CA SER A 489 24.37 -4.38 -2.30
C SER A 489 23.41 -3.35 -2.92
N CYS A 490 23.69 -2.04 -2.85
CA CYS A 490 22.83 -1.00 -3.40
C CYS A 490 23.55 0.33 -3.68
N THR A 491 22.91 1.23 -4.43
CA THR A 491 23.39 2.60 -4.66
C THR A 491 22.37 3.60 -4.15
N ILE A 492 22.82 4.55 -3.33
CA ILE A 492 21.97 5.58 -2.72
C ILE A 492 22.28 6.92 -3.39
N VAL A 493 21.25 7.57 -3.93
CA VAL A 493 21.36 8.90 -4.53
C VAL A 493 20.75 9.91 -3.56
N VAL A 494 21.60 10.75 -2.97
CA VAL A 494 21.18 11.89 -2.15
C VAL A 494 21.03 13.08 -3.08
N GLU A 495 19.80 13.50 -3.38
CA GLU A 495 19.56 14.58 -4.33
C GLU A 495 19.83 15.99 -3.73
N SER A 496 19.85 17.01 -4.60
CA SER A 496 19.91 18.41 -4.16
C SER A 496 18.81 18.74 -3.14
N ASN A 497 19.13 19.60 -2.18
CA ASN A 497 18.26 19.95 -1.03
C ASN A 497 17.95 18.77 -0.08
N CYS A 498 18.74 17.69 -0.14
CA CYS A 498 18.68 16.60 0.83
C CYS A 498 19.99 16.53 1.63
N GLU A 499 19.90 16.00 2.85
CA GLU A 499 21.06 15.79 3.71
C GLU A 499 20.99 14.38 4.32
N ALA A 500 21.96 13.54 3.96
CA ALA A 500 22.13 12.21 4.52
C ALA A 500 22.93 12.28 5.82
N THR A 501 22.52 11.51 6.82
CA THR A 501 23.19 11.32 8.10
C THR A 501 23.35 9.84 8.36
N VAL A 502 24.55 9.41 8.72
CA VAL A 502 24.83 8.03 9.13
C VAL A 502 24.43 7.86 10.59
N THR A 503 23.60 6.87 10.88
CA THR A 503 23.13 6.57 12.23
C THR A 503 24.17 5.78 13.03
N ASP A 504 23.97 5.68 14.35
CA ASP A 504 24.82 4.87 15.25
C ASP A 504 24.86 3.38 14.88
N CYS A 505 23.91 2.88 14.08
CA CYS A 505 23.81 1.48 13.64
C CYS A 505 24.37 1.26 12.22
N GLY A 506 24.78 2.34 11.54
CA GLY A 506 25.30 2.33 10.17
C GLY A 506 24.23 2.46 9.08
N ASP A 507 22.97 2.67 9.45
CA ASP A 507 21.91 3.01 8.50
C ASP A 507 22.02 4.48 8.04
N ILE A 508 21.42 4.82 6.91
CA ILE A 508 21.39 6.17 6.33
C ILE A 508 20.01 6.80 6.54
N ARG A 509 19.97 7.92 7.24
CA ARG A 509 18.79 8.78 7.35
C ARG A 509 18.96 10.01 6.46
N ILE A 510 18.05 10.23 5.51
CA ILE A 510 18.08 11.40 4.63
C ILE A 510 16.95 12.34 5.03
N ALA A 511 17.31 13.57 5.39
CA ALA A 511 16.36 14.66 5.58
C ALA A 511 16.09 15.35 4.23
N ILE A 512 14.81 15.44 3.86
CA ILE A 512 14.35 16.14 2.67
C ILE A 512 14.02 17.57 3.07
N LYS A 513 14.82 18.55 2.63
CA LYS A 513 14.52 19.97 2.87
C LYS A 513 13.52 20.40 1.80
N HIS A 514 12.25 20.48 2.17
CA HIS A 514 11.25 21.10 1.32
C HIS A 514 11.63 22.57 1.11
N VAL A 515 11.78 22.98 -0.14
CA VAL A 515 11.69 24.40 -0.48
C VAL A 515 10.27 24.79 -0.08
N LYS A 516 10.11 25.83 0.76
CA LYS A 516 8.80 26.44 0.98
C LYS A 516 8.28 26.85 -0.40
N GLU A 517 7.37 26.07 -0.96
CA GLU A 517 6.52 26.63 -1.99
C GLU A 517 5.68 27.71 -1.31
N ASP A 518 5.62 28.89 -1.91
CA ASP A 518 4.69 29.93 -1.50
C ASP A 518 3.29 29.31 -1.48
N THR A 519 2.74 29.20 -0.27
CA THR A 519 1.43 28.60 -0.01
C THR A 519 0.30 29.62 -0.24
N ASP A 520 0.65 30.88 -0.50
CA ASP A 520 -0.27 31.99 -0.79
C ASP A 520 -0.41 32.31 -2.29
N SER A 521 0.26 31.56 -3.18
CA SER A 521 0.09 31.74 -4.62
C SER A 521 -1.14 30.99 -5.13
N THR A 522 -2.10 31.74 -5.69
CA THR A 522 -3.21 31.21 -6.50
C THR A 522 -2.80 30.93 -7.96
N GLU A 523 -1.51 31.02 -8.30
CA GLU A 523 -1.06 30.61 -9.63
C GLU A 523 -1.22 29.10 -9.80
N LEU A 524 -1.80 28.73 -10.94
CA LEU A 524 -2.14 27.37 -11.30
C LEU A 524 -0.86 26.56 -11.59
N ASP A 525 -0.24 26.03 -10.55
CA ASP A 525 0.83 25.05 -10.67
C ASP A 525 0.26 23.69 -11.13
N LEU A 526 0.77 23.19 -12.25
CA LEU A 526 0.38 21.91 -12.84
C LEU A 526 0.62 20.72 -11.90
N ILE A 527 1.61 20.81 -11.01
CA ILE A 527 1.89 19.78 -10.00
C ILE A 527 0.82 19.82 -8.91
N ARG A 528 0.53 20.99 -8.33
CA ARG A 528 -0.58 21.16 -7.38
C ARG A 528 -1.92 20.75 -7.98
N LEU A 529 -2.21 21.11 -9.23
CA LEU A 529 -3.43 20.70 -9.91
C LEU A 529 -3.53 19.17 -10.00
N SER A 530 -2.42 18.49 -10.34
CA SER A 530 -2.35 17.03 -10.37
C SER A 530 -2.56 16.40 -8.99
N ILE A 531 -2.02 17.01 -7.93
CA ILE A 531 -2.23 16.58 -6.54
C ILE A 531 -3.72 16.70 -6.14
N PHE A 532 -4.34 17.86 -6.40
CA PHE A 532 -5.76 18.06 -6.10
C PHE A 532 -6.66 17.13 -6.91
N GLN A 533 -6.37 16.91 -8.19
CA GLN A 533 -7.10 15.96 -9.01
C GLN A 533 -7.07 14.54 -8.40
N ASN A 534 -5.88 14.05 -8.04
CA ASN A 534 -5.75 12.72 -7.42
C ASN A 534 -6.46 12.66 -6.06
N ARG A 535 -6.39 13.72 -5.26
CA ARG A 535 -7.08 13.79 -3.95
C ARG A 535 -8.60 13.74 -4.09
N PHE A 536 -9.19 14.55 -4.98
CA PHE A 536 -10.63 14.53 -5.18
C PHE A 536 -11.14 13.21 -5.75
N MET A 537 -10.37 12.59 -6.67
CA MET A 537 -10.67 11.25 -7.16
C MET A 537 -10.60 10.21 -6.04
N SER A 538 -9.56 10.27 -5.20
CA SER A 538 -9.42 9.36 -4.07
C SER A 538 -10.58 9.49 -3.08
N ILE A 539 -11.06 10.71 -2.79
CA ILE A 539 -12.25 10.92 -1.95
C ILE A 539 -13.47 10.21 -2.55
N ALA A 540 -13.74 10.40 -3.86
CA ALA A 540 -14.88 9.77 -4.52
C ALA A 540 -14.78 8.24 -4.48
N GLU A 541 -13.59 7.68 -4.71
CA GLU A 541 -13.33 6.22 -4.65
C GLU A 541 -13.51 5.66 -3.24
N GLN A 542 -13.02 6.38 -2.22
CA GLN A 542 -13.19 6.01 -0.82
C GLN A 542 -14.65 6.00 -0.40
N CYS A 543 -15.42 7.04 -0.75
CA CYS A 543 -16.86 7.07 -0.52
C CYS A 543 -17.55 5.84 -1.13
N GLY A 544 -17.18 5.48 -2.37
CA GLY A 544 -17.69 4.29 -3.04
C GLY A 544 -17.32 2.99 -2.31
N ARG A 545 -16.06 2.87 -1.87
CA ARG A 545 -15.58 1.69 -1.14
C ARG A 545 -16.27 1.52 0.21
N VAL A 546 -16.43 2.60 0.98
CA VAL A 546 -17.14 2.59 2.26
C VAL A 546 -18.60 2.18 2.06
N LEU A 547 -19.27 2.74 1.05
CA LEU A 547 -20.64 2.38 0.71
C LEU A 547 -20.76 0.90 0.35
N GLN A 548 -19.85 0.38 -0.47
CA GLN A 548 -19.82 -1.05 -0.84
C GLN A 548 -19.64 -1.97 0.38
N LEU A 549 -18.68 -1.67 1.26
CA LEU A 549 -18.31 -2.53 2.38
C LEU A 549 -19.36 -2.55 3.50
N THR A 550 -20.10 -1.45 3.65
CA THR A 550 -21.11 -1.30 4.72
C THR A 550 -22.54 -1.60 4.24
N ALA A 551 -22.76 -1.72 2.93
CA ALA A 551 -24.07 -1.97 2.36
C ALA A 551 -24.62 -3.37 2.68
N ILE A 552 -25.92 -3.39 3.00
CA ILE A 552 -26.72 -4.62 3.10
C ILE A 552 -27.30 -5.00 1.74
N SER A 553 -27.60 -4.00 0.90
CA SER A 553 -28.17 -4.17 -0.45
C SER A 553 -27.23 -4.98 -1.33
N THR A 554 -27.74 -6.08 -1.89
CA THR A 554 -27.03 -6.91 -2.87
C THR A 554 -26.69 -6.14 -4.14
N ASN A 555 -27.52 -5.19 -4.55
CA ASN A 555 -27.26 -4.35 -5.71
C ASN A 555 -26.04 -3.44 -5.49
N ILE A 556 -25.90 -2.88 -4.29
CA ILE A 556 -24.77 -2.00 -3.97
C ILE A 556 -23.50 -2.85 -3.73
N LYS A 557 -23.57 -3.88 -2.89
CA LYS A 557 -22.38 -4.61 -2.44
C LYS A 557 -21.81 -5.58 -3.49
N GLU A 558 -22.67 -6.27 -4.26
CA GLU A 558 -22.26 -7.30 -5.24
C GLU A 558 -22.34 -6.80 -6.69
N ARG A 559 -23.45 -6.15 -7.08
CA ARG A 559 -23.60 -5.65 -8.46
C ARG A 559 -22.87 -4.34 -8.71
N LEU A 560 -22.41 -3.67 -7.65
CA LEU A 560 -21.74 -2.37 -7.69
C LEU A 560 -22.60 -1.29 -8.36
N ASP A 561 -23.92 -1.39 -8.16
CA ASP A 561 -24.92 -0.50 -8.73
C ASP A 561 -25.09 0.75 -7.85
N PHE A 562 -24.03 1.56 -7.83
CA PHE A 562 -23.95 2.82 -7.11
C PHE A 562 -22.95 3.76 -7.77
N SER A 563 -22.94 5.03 -7.39
CA SER A 563 -21.93 6.01 -7.80
C SER A 563 -21.71 7.06 -6.73
N CYS A 564 -20.45 7.44 -6.54
CA CYS A 564 -20.03 8.47 -5.60
C CYS A 564 -19.23 9.55 -6.33
N ALA A 565 -19.49 10.81 -6.00
CA ALA A 565 -18.87 11.95 -6.65
C ALA A 565 -18.72 13.15 -5.72
N VAL A 566 -17.75 14.00 -6.06
CA VAL A 566 -17.46 15.29 -5.42
C VAL A 566 -17.85 16.40 -6.40
N PHE A 567 -18.57 17.40 -5.88
CA PHE A 567 -19.09 18.52 -6.64
C PHE A 567 -18.59 19.84 -6.07
N GLY A 568 -18.30 20.81 -6.94
CA GLY A 568 -17.81 22.12 -6.56
C GLY A 568 -18.85 22.98 -5.83
N PRO A 569 -18.48 24.20 -5.42
CA PRO A 569 -19.39 25.15 -4.78
C PRO A 569 -20.58 25.57 -5.66
N ASP A 570 -20.47 25.40 -6.98
CA ASP A 570 -21.52 25.63 -7.97
C ASP A 570 -22.34 24.37 -8.31
N GLY A 571 -22.05 23.26 -7.62
CA GLY A 571 -22.65 21.95 -7.86
C GLY A 571 -22.12 21.24 -9.12
N GLY A 572 -21.10 21.77 -9.81
CA GLY A 572 -20.49 21.13 -10.96
C GLY A 572 -19.66 19.90 -10.58
N LEU A 573 -19.64 18.86 -11.41
CA LEU A 573 -18.87 17.64 -11.15
C LEU A 573 -17.36 17.92 -11.17
N VAL A 574 -16.67 17.63 -10.06
CA VAL A 574 -15.21 17.83 -9.92
C VAL A 574 -14.46 16.50 -10.04
N ALA A 575 -14.96 15.47 -9.36
CA ALA A 575 -14.35 14.14 -9.38
C ALA A 575 -15.42 13.06 -9.19
N ASN A 576 -15.20 11.91 -9.81
CA ASN A 576 -16.09 10.77 -9.71
C ASN A 576 -15.30 9.47 -9.68
N ALA A 577 -15.75 8.53 -8.87
CA ALA A 577 -15.20 7.19 -8.93
C ALA A 577 -15.66 6.46 -10.22
N PRO A 578 -14.91 5.45 -10.69
CA PRO A 578 -15.18 4.72 -11.93
C PRO A 578 -16.40 3.79 -11.76
N HIS A 579 -17.57 4.39 -11.72
CA HIS A 579 -18.85 3.74 -11.52
C HIS A 579 -19.77 3.93 -12.75
N ILE A 580 -21.06 3.64 -12.61
CA ILE A 580 -22.01 3.61 -13.73
C ILE A 580 -22.16 5.01 -14.36
N PRO A 581 -21.81 5.19 -15.65
CA PRO A 581 -21.81 6.51 -16.30
C PRO A 581 -23.16 7.24 -16.29
N VAL A 582 -24.28 6.51 -16.32
CA VAL A 582 -25.63 7.08 -16.32
C VAL A 582 -25.93 7.90 -15.06
N HIS A 583 -25.32 7.55 -13.93
CA HIS A 583 -25.52 8.27 -12.68
C HIS A 583 -24.87 9.66 -12.71
N LEU A 584 -23.71 9.79 -13.34
CA LEU A 584 -22.86 10.98 -13.21
C LEU A 584 -23.49 12.24 -13.80
N GLY A 585 -24.10 12.12 -14.99
CA GLY A 585 -24.78 13.26 -15.62
C GLY A 585 -25.98 13.75 -14.82
N ALA A 586 -26.73 12.84 -14.21
CA ALA A 586 -27.95 13.16 -13.47
C ALA A 586 -27.68 13.62 -12.02
N MET A 587 -26.60 13.15 -11.39
CA MET A 587 -26.23 13.56 -10.03
C MET A 587 -25.84 15.05 -9.94
N GLN A 588 -25.20 15.60 -10.97
CA GLN A 588 -24.88 17.03 -11.02
C GLN A 588 -26.16 17.88 -10.95
N GLU A 589 -27.17 17.52 -11.74
CA GLU A 589 -28.47 18.20 -11.71
C GLU A 589 -29.16 18.03 -10.35
N ALA A 590 -29.05 16.86 -9.72
CA ALA A 590 -29.62 16.63 -8.39
C ALA A 590 -29.01 17.58 -7.34
N VAL A 591 -27.69 17.72 -7.32
CA VAL A 591 -26.99 18.65 -6.41
C VAL A 591 -27.43 20.09 -6.67
N GLN A 592 -27.39 20.53 -7.94
CA GLN A 592 -27.78 21.89 -8.30
C GLN A 592 -29.25 22.18 -8.03
N TYR A 593 -30.14 21.19 -8.17
CA TYR A 593 -31.55 21.33 -7.80
C TYR A 593 -31.71 21.59 -6.30
N GLN A 594 -31.01 20.84 -5.43
CA GLN A 594 -31.08 21.08 -3.99
C GLN A 594 -30.49 22.44 -3.61
N MET A 595 -29.41 22.87 -4.27
CA MET A 595 -28.85 24.21 -4.08
C MET A 595 -29.84 25.33 -4.43
N ARG A 596 -30.63 25.17 -5.50
CA ARG A 596 -31.66 26.17 -5.87
C ARG A 596 -32.89 26.11 -4.96
N THR A 597 -33.27 24.91 -4.52
CA THR A 597 -34.52 24.68 -3.78
C THR A 597 -34.38 24.96 -2.29
N ILE A 598 -33.31 24.48 -1.65
CA ILE A 598 -33.04 24.70 -0.21
C ILE A 598 -32.20 25.96 -0.02
N GLY A 599 -31.22 26.20 -0.89
CA GLY A 599 -30.40 27.41 -0.88
C GLY A 599 -29.76 27.72 0.48
N LYS A 600 -30.11 28.88 1.04
CA LYS A 600 -29.52 29.39 2.29
C LYS A 600 -29.97 28.63 3.55
N ASP A 601 -30.93 27.73 3.44
CA ASP A 601 -31.41 26.91 4.55
C ASP A 601 -30.63 25.60 4.72
N LEU A 602 -29.62 25.38 3.88
CA LEU A 602 -28.61 24.35 4.11
C LEU A 602 -27.81 24.70 5.36
N ARG A 603 -27.66 23.71 6.24
CA ARG A 603 -26.85 23.81 7.46
C ARG A 603 -25.82 22.71 7.49
N ASP A 604 -24.74 22.97 8.22
CA ASP A 604 -23.73 21.97 8.52
C ASP A 604 -24.36 20.77 9.23
N GLY A 605 -24.03 19.56 8.77
CA GLY A 605 -24.63 18.30 9.23
C GLY A 605 -25.98 17.92 8.60
N ASP A 606 -26.51 18.69 7.65
CA ASP A 606 -27.68 18.27 6.87
C ASP A 606 -27.30 17.18 5.85
N VAL A 607 -28.21 16.24 5.60
CA VAL A 607 -28.09 15.23 4.53
C VAL A 607 -29.43 15.08 3.82
N ILE A 608 -29.43 15.17 2.50
CA ILE A 608 -30.64 15.27 1.67
C ILE A 608 -30.78 14.04 0.78
N LEU A 609 -31.98 13.48 0.74
CA LEU A 609 -32.37 12.38 -0.13
C LEU A 609 -33.24 12.90 -1.29
N SER A 610 -32.96 12.43 -2.50
CA SER A 610 -33.74 12.69 -3.70
C SER A 610 -33.65 11.54 -4.71
N ASN A 611 -34.74 11.30 -5.46
CA ASN A 611 -34.79 10.37 -6.60
C ASN A 611 -35.83 10.79 -7.66
N HIS A 612 -36.56 11.88 -7.43
CA HIS A 612 -37.58 12.33 -8.36
C HIS A 612 -36.94 12.82 -9.67
N PRO A 613 -37.49 12.52 -10.87
CA PRO A 613 -36.92 12.94 -12.15
C PRO A 613 -36.69 14.46 -12.26
N SER A 614 -37.63 15.26 -11.77
CA SER A 614 -37.48 16.73 -11.72
C SER A 614 -36.36 17.24 -10.80
N ALA A 615 -35.82 16.40 -9.92
CA ALA A 615 -34.73 16.69 -8.99
C ALA A 615 -33.46 15.90 -9.34
N GLY A 616 -33.25 15.58 -10.62
CA GLY A 616 -32.05 14.88 -11.09
C GLY A 616 -32.06 13.36 -10.89
N GLY A 617 -33.22 12.75 -10.63
CA GLY A 617 -33.37 11.29 -10.61
C GLY A 617 -33.33 10.67 -12.01
N SER A 618 -32.61 9.55 -12.17
CA SER A 618 -32.57 8.75 -13.41
C SER A 618 -33.78 7.83 -13.55
N HIS A 619 -34.10 7.14 -12.46
CA HIS A 619 -35.33 6.37 -12.21
C HIS A 619 -35.51 6.26 -10.70
N LEU A 620 -36.69 5.87 -10.23
CA LEU A 620 -37.00 5.95 -8.80
C LEU A 620 -36.13 5.08 -7.88
N PRO A 621 -35.71 3.86 -8.24
CA PRO A 621 -34.79 3.06 -7.43
C PRO A 621 -33.45 3.70 -7.09
N ASP A 622 -33.01 4.67 -7.89
CA ASP A 622 -31.74 5.35 -7.70
C ASP A 622 -31.90 6.48 -6.69
N LEU A 623 -31.70 6.13 -5.43
CA LEU A 623 -31.74 7.07 -4.32
C LEU A 623 -30.42 7.83 -4.27
N THR A 624 -30.48 9.16 -4.42
CA THR A 624 -29.33 10.07 -4.33
C THR A 624 -29.32 10.75 -2.98
N VAL A 625 -28.27 10.49 -2.20
CA VAL A 625 -27.97 11.12 -0.92
C VAL A 625 -26.91 12.20 -1.15
N ILE A 626 -27.20 13.43 -0.73
CA ILE A 626 -26.38 14.62 -0.97
C ILE A 626 -26.03 15.24 0.38
N THR A 627 -24.73 15.45 0.62
CA THR A 627 -24.21 16.06 1.85
C THR A 627 -23.44 17.34 1.50
N PRO A 628 -23.92 18.54 1.89
CA PRO A 628 -23.14 19.77 1.83
C PRO A 628 -21.97 19.73 2.82
N VAL A 629 -20.80 20.19 2.40
CA VAL A 629 -19.61 20.27 3.26
C VAL A 629 -19.26 21.74 3.49
N PHE A 630 -19.17 22.14 4.77
CA PHE A 630 -18.88 23.50 5.20
C PHE A 630 -17.43 23.62 5.68
N HIS A 631 -16.87 24.83 5.62
CA HIS A 631 -15.56 25.10 6.20
C HIS A 631 -15.69 25.27 7.72
N GLU A 632 -14.68 24.84 8.49
CA GLU A 632 -14.74 24.96 9.96
C GLU A 632 -14.93 26.41 10.43
N CYS A 633 -14.27 27.36 9.75
CA CYS A 633 -14.35 28.79 10.07
C CYS A 633 -15.47 29.54 9.34
N ASP A 634 -16.02 29.01 8.24
CA ASP A 634 -17.07 29.66 7.46
C ASP A 634 -18.21 28.66 7.19
N LYS A 635 -19.30 28.86 7.93
CA LYS A 635 -20.51 28.04 7.87
C LYS A 635 -21.66 28.73 7.15
N GLU A 636 -21.43 29.85 6.46
CA GLU A 636 -22.49 30.55 5.74
C GLU A 636 -22.89 29.84 4.45
N LYS A 637 -21.94 29.17 3.81
CA LYS A 637 -22.15 28.46 2.54
C LYS A 637 -21.33 27.16 2.46
N PRO A 638 -21.83 26.13 1.78
CA PRO A 638 -21.04 24.95 1.48
C PRO A 638 -19.84 25.32 0.61
N VAL A 639 -18.69 24.72 0.90
CA VAL A 639 -17.47 24.83 0.07
C VAL A 639 -17.56 23.87 -1.10
N PHE A 640 -18.13 22.68 -0.88
CA PHE A 640 -18.34 21.65 -1.88
C PHE A 640 -19.46 20.71 -1.43
N PHE A 641 -19.86 19.78 -2.29
CA PHE A 641 -20.85 18.76 -1.98
C PHE A 641 -20.27 17.38 -2.28
N VAL A 642 -20.70 16.40 -1.49
CA VAL A 642 -20.51 14.98 -1.82
C VAL A 642 -21.88 14.36 -2.07
N ALA A 643 -21.98 13.51 -3.08
CA ALA A 643 -23.20 12.77 -3.32
C ALA A 643 -22.93 11.29 -3.61
N SER A 644 -23.82 10.45 -3.11
CA SER A 644 -23.84 9.02 -3.31
C SER A 644 -25.19 8.60 -3.84
N ARG A 645 -25.21 7.92 -4.99
CA ARG A 645 -26.40 7.33 -5.58
C ARG A 645 -26.31 5.82 -5.49
N GLY A 646 -27.34 5.15 -4.99
CA GLY A 646 -27.40 3.70 -4.90
C GLY A 646 -28.71 3.15 -5.44
N HIS A 647 -28.65 2.00 -6.11
CA HIS A 647 -29.83 1.34 -6.65
C HIS A 647 -30.48 0.40 -5.63
N HIS A 648 -31.76 0.63 -5.34
CA HIS A 648 -32.54 -0.17 -4.40
C HIS A 648 -33.51 -1.09 -5.13
N ALA A 649 -33.46 -2.40 -4.83
CA ALA A 649 -34.29 -3.40 -5.47
C ALA A 649 -35.80 -3.23 -5.18
N ASP A 650 -36.15 -2.61 -4.06
CA ASP A 650 -37.53 -2.36 -3.70
C ASP A 650 -37.67 -1.02 -2.97
N ILE A 651 -38.56 -0.19 -3.48
CA ILE A 651 -38.94 1.11 -2.93
C ILE A 651 -40.48 1.27 -2.92
N GLY A 652 -41.22 0.15 -2.93
CA GLY A 652 -42.69 0.12 -2.89
C GLY A 652 -43.39 0.30 -4.24
N GLY A 653 -42.71 -0.03 -5.34
CA GLY A 653 -43.31 -0.04 -6.69
C GLY A 653 -44.17 -1.29 -6.98
N LEU A 654 -44.91 -1.29 -8.09
CA LEU A 654 -45.76 -2.44 -8.50
C LEU A 654 -44.97 -3.73 -8.75
N THR A 655 -43.71 -3.60 -9.19
CA THR A 655 -42.79 -4.71 -9.39
C THR A 655 -41.43 -4.40 -8.76
N PRO A 656 -40.71 -5.40 -8.23
CA PRO A 656 -39.33 -5.20 -7.77
C PRO A 656 -38.46 -4.58 -8.88
N GLY A 657 -37.55 -3.68 -8.48
CA GLY A 657 -36.70 -2.89 -9.36
C GLY A 657 -37.40 -1.69 -9.99
N SER A 658 -38.71 -1.51 -9.75
CA SER A 658 -39.48 -0.33 -10.16
C SER A 658 -39.37 0.05 -11.64
N MET A 659 -39.26 -0.95 -12.51
CA MET A 659 -39.40 -0.78 -13.96
C MET A 659 -40.59 -1.60 -14.51
N PRO A 660 -41.85 -1.37 -14.05
CA PRO A 660 -42.99 -2.08 -14.61
C PRO A 660 -43.24 -1.61 -16.05
N PRO A 661 -43.36 -2.51 -17.05
CA PRO A 661 -43.61 -2.11 -18.44
C PRO A 661 -44.99 -1.46 -18.63
N ASN A 662 -45.88 -1.59 -17.64
CA ASN A 662 -47.26 -1.09 -17.66
C ASN A 662 -47.47 0.12 -16.75
N SER A 663 -46.38 0.76 -16.26
CA SER A 663 -46.50 1.98 -15.47
C SER A 663 -47.10 3.10 -16.31
N THR A 664 -48.15 3.72 -15.76
CA THR A 664 -48.87 4.88 -16.33
C THR A 664 -48.70 6.14 -15.49
N SER A 665 -48.11 6.01 -14.29
CA SER A 665 -47.77 7.14 -13.42
C SER A 665 -46.54 6.80 -12.57
N LEU A 666 -45.76 7.81 -12.18
CA LEU A 666 -44.58 7.63 -11.35
C LEU A 666 -44.89 6.94 -10.00
N LEU A 667 -46.10 7.12 -9.45
CA LEU A 667 -46.48 6.50 -8.16
C LEU A 667 -46.49 4.96 -8.23
N GLN A 668 -46.69 4.41 -9.43
CA GLN A 668 -46.65 2.97 -9.67
C GLN A 668 -45.22 2.40 -9.70
N GLU A 669 -44.22 3.28 -9.84
CA GLU A 669 -42.80 2.93 -9.80
C GLU A 669 -42.25 3.02 -8.37
N GLY A 670 -42.97 3.62 -7.41
CA GLY A 670 -42.61 3.57 -5.98
C GLY A 670 -42.40 4.94 -5.36
N ALA A 671 -41.67 4.97 -4.24
CA ALA A 671 -41.46 6.16 -3.43
C ALA A 671 -40.73 7.28 -4.18
N GLN A 672 -41.20 8.51 -4.00
CA GLN A 672 -40.69 9.71 -4.69
C GLN A 672 -40.25 10.76 -3.68
N PHE A 673 -39.01 11.21 -3.82
CA PHE A 673 -38.38 12.21 -2.99
C PHE A 673 -37.84 13.33 -3.88
N LEU A 674 -38.48 14.50 -3.80
CA LEU A 674 -37.99 15.73 -4.43
C LEU A 674 -36.82 16.32 -3.62
N SER A 675 -37.04 16.48 -2.32
CA SER A 675 -36.06 16.96 -1.36
C SER A 675 -36.48 16.54 0.04
N PHE A 676 -35.74 15.63 0.66
CA PHE A 676 -36.04 15.15 2.00
C PHE A 676 -34.78 15.16 2.86
N LYS A 677 -34.76 15.95 3.95
CA LYS A 677 -33.63 15.94 4.90
C LYS A 677 -33.68 14.66 5.74
N ILE A 678 -32.95 13.63 5.34
CA ILE A 678 -32.81 12.37 6.10
C ILE A 678 -31.98 12.57 7.37
N VAL A 679 -31.09 13.55 7.36
CA VAL A 679 -30.37 14.04 8.53
C VAL A 679 -30.52 15.55 8.55
N GLU A 680 -30.86 16.09 9.72
CA GLU A 680 -30.91 17.52 9.96
C GLU A 680 -29.96 17.86 11.10
N GLN A 681 -28.95 18.69 10.81
CA GLN A 681 -27.92 19.11 11.77
C GLN A 681 -27.29 17.93 12.56
N GLY A 682 -26.99 16.83 11.87
CA GLY A 682 -26.38 15.63 12.45
C GLY A 682 -27.35 14.67 13.15
N GLN A 683 -28.66 14.92 13.14
CA GLN A 683 -29.66 14.01 13.71
C GLN A 683 -30.49 13.33 12.62
N PHE A 684 -30.54 11.99 12.64
CA PHE A 684 -31.37 11.22 11.71
C PHE A 684 -32.87 11.46 11.94
N LYS A 685 -33.61 11.67 10.86
CA LYS A 685 -35.08 11.72 10.89
C LYS A 685 -35.65 10.32 10.75
N GLU A 686 -35.60 9.56 11.84
CA GLU A 686 -36.15 8.19 11.90
C GLU A 686 -37.67 8.13 12.10
N LYS A 687 -38.33 9.28 12.34
CA LYS A 687 -39.77 9.39 12.65
C LYS A 687 -40.51 10.32 11.72
#